data_AF-A0A2D8BYI9-F1
#
_entry.id   AF-A0A2D8BYI9-F1
#
_cell.length_a   1.000
_cell.length_b   1.000
_cell.length_c   1.000
_cell.angle_alpha   90.00
_cell.angle_beta   90.00
_cell.angle_gamma   90.00
#
_symmetry.space_group_name_H-M   'P 1'
#
loop_
_entity.id
_entity.type
_entity.pdbx_description
1 polymer ?
#
loop_
_entity_poly.entity_id
_entity_poly.type
_entity_poly.pdbx_seq_one_letter_code
_entity_poly.pdbx_strand_id
1 'polypeptide(L)'
;MGDDMRKLLRNTAAATVLAALVSPVALAAEKTPANNNSNTFLFSYRGDIDPFRGDIDPFRGDIDPFRGDINPFYGDISPFWGDISPFWGDIDPFRGDINPFHGDIDPFWGDIGPFRGHIDPFYGDINPFWGDIGPFWGDIGPFWGDVSASWGDIDPFSDDAVARYQTVADQLRQMFERADSVFGAAVNHETGQSLDDAVLSALLARYGINLDDPSSLSELDAARRSAFFLDFYDGLMGFTGLDRVDHWMPAVGWSPSLSQSAGAGENVVVGVLDFAFTASEGLNVRKSNGIDGQFRFNHGAAVAGLINAPLDGEGLMGLAPNAELMTYNPFDETLSTNFVDVAAGIEWLLARHSRVFNLSLGVPGTTFSQEWANVFSNSKIHRNAQDALFVFAAGNNGYTQNFNIDWSTVGTTDNLIIVGSVDPMNRISSFSNRPGNACFTVNGVCGEGDRLMDRFLVAPGELILVSDGQGGVVRMSGTSFAAPLVSGAAALVQGRWGWLGTRDVADVLLRSARDLGAPGTDAVYGRGMLDVRAAMSPLDSDALYLVTGDNVRRDLGKSGIVRGNLNFHSPDEYSVVLFEDINDNFRDFVVSIADVTAGFTDEELAAAIDAQTYLEERNADTESGGDGTTAFRDMVEYGAPMMNRGDFQVTALAARRDPREATNSGELPFQLGVRMSDRTSGREFRFGIGEGALALSSQDGFGLFSDHRPETGGVNPVLGFASGGVYGMAGYRAGPQTRLNFGVSTQVQERVYTLPWSGEERSVLDGMDPYQASALFGEVTHAFDNGLELNLGYTLLLENAAMLGAQGTGAFSFDGGTQTSAVTVGASGDLPMAVRFDASATLAITRTNGFSSGVLELQESPVSTAFQLSMTRQGLVGDRDALRVSVIQPLHVESGALRYTSARITDRETGEMGVTSETWRLGGERPLFAEVMYGTPLFDGSTQLSMYSRFELTGDQANGDVSGITAGWRLSHEF
;
A
#
# COMPACT_ATOMS: atom_id res chain seq x y z
N MET A 1 44.59 7.07 -48.79
CA MET A 1 44.50 7.62 -47.42
C MET A 1 45.12 9.03 -47.46
N GLY A 2 44.29 10.04 -47.77
CA GLY A 2 44.75 11.41 -48.05
C GLY A 2 44.90 12.25 -46.78
N ASP A 3 45.62 13.37 -46.89
CA ASP A 3 45.87 14.32 -45.79
C ASP A 3 44.59 14.84 -45.11
N ASP A 4 43.45 14.81 -45.78
CA ASP A 4 42.15 15.17 -45.20
C ASP A 4 41.65 14.18 -44.14
N MET A 5 41.96 12.89 -44.29
CA MET A 5 41.59 11.86 -43.30
C MET A 5 42.54 11.90 -42.08
N ARG A 6 43.77 12.38 -42.25
CA ARG A 6 44.71 12.66 -41.15
C ARG A 6 44.35 13.94 -40.38
N LYS A 7 43.73 14.93 -41.02
CA LYS A 7 43.14 16.11 -40.35
C LYS A 7 41.87 15.75 -39.59
N LEU A 8 41.02 14.87 -40.14
CA LEU A 8 39.82 14.36 -39.46
C LEU A 8 40.18 13.62 -38.15
N LEU A 9 41.22 12.79 -38.18
CA LEU A 9 41.73 12.03 -37.02
C LEU A 9 42.46 12.90 -35.97
N ARG A 10 43.04 14.04 -36.36
CA ARG A 10 43.65 15.00 -35.42
C ARG A 10 42.63 15.89 -34.71
N ASN A 11 41.47 16.13 -35.33
CA ASN A 11 40.37 16.87 -34.71
C ASN A 11 39.52 16.02 -33.77
N THR A 12 39.50 14.68 -33.96
CA THR A 12 38.90 13.74 -32.99
C THR A 12 39.66 13.76 -31.65
N ALA A 13 40.96 14.02 -31.66
CA ALA A 13 41.76 14.19 -30.44
C ALA A 13 41.35 15.43 -29.62
N ALA A 14 40.79 16.48 -30.24
CA ALA A 14 40.26 17.64 -29.52
C ALA A 14 38.93 17.32 -28.81
N ALA A 15 38.12 16.42 -29.37
CA ALA A 15 36.95 15.84 -28.69
C ALA A 15 37.37 14.92 -27.52
N THR A 16 38.49 14.19 -27.67
CA THR A 16 39.07 13.40 -26.57
C THR A 16 39.62 14.28 -25.42
N VAL A 17 40.09 15.49 -25.71
CA VAL A 17 40.53 16.46 -24.70
C VAL A 17 39.35 17.09 -23.94
N LEU A 18 38.19 17.27 -24.59
CA LEU A 18 36.95 17.63 -23.88
C LEU A 18 36.44 16.48 -23.00
N ALA A 19 36.50 15.23 -23.47
CA ALA A 19 36.16 14.05 -22.66
C ALA A 19 37.12 13.86 -21.45
N ALA A 20 38.37 14.29 -21.56
CA ALA A 20 39.35 14.25 -20.46
C ALA A 20 39.14 15.36 -19.40
N LEU A 21 38.39 16.42 -19.72
CA LEU A 21 38.01 17.49 -18.77
C LEU A 21 36.72 17.18 -18.01
N VAL A 22 35.99 16.13 -18.40
CA VAL A 22 34.75 15.64 -17.76
C VAL A 22 34.92 14.20 -17.24
N SER A 23 36.17 13.76 -17.01
CA SER A 23 36.41 12.48 -16.34
C SER A 23 35.87 12.53 -14.90
N PRO A 24 35.20 11.47 -14.40
CA PRO A 24 34.67 11.46 -13.05
C PRO A 24 35.83 11.58 -12.07
N VAL A 25 35.71 12.50 -11.12
CA VAL A 25 36.56 12.47 -9.91
C VAL A 25 36.17 11.20 -9.17
N ALA A 26 36.94 10.13 -9.39
CA ALA A 26 36.88 8.94 -8.57
C ALA A 26 37.34 9.32 -7.16
N LEU A 27 36.39 9.55 -6.25
CA LEU A 27 36.67 9.59 -4.82
C LEU A 27 37.01 8.15 -4.37
N ALA A 28 38.30 7.83 -4.39
CA ALA A 28 38.81 6.72 -3.61
C ALA A 28 38.64 7.06 -2.13
N ALA A 29 37.79 6.31 -1.43
CA ALA A 29 37.63 6.38 0.00
C ALA A 29 38.93 5.93 0.69
N GLU A 30 39.72 6.88 1.19
CA GLU A 30 40.80 6.59 2.14
C GLU A 30 40.45 7.19 3.52
N LYS A 31 40.43 6.31 4.52
CA LYS A 31 40.03 6.57 5.90
C LYS A 31 41.19 7.26 6.66
N THR A 32 40.84 8.22 7.53
CA THR A 32 41.57 8.78 8.71
C THR A 32 42.32 10.13 8.55
N PRO A 33 42.66 10.86 9.66
CA PRO A 33 41.76 11.69 10.48
C PRO A 33 42.25 13.16 10.62
N ALA A 34 41.41 13.99 11.25
CA ALA A 34 41.53 15.43 11.47
C ALA A 34 42.93 16.04 11.73
N ASN A 35 43.25 17.16 11.07
CA ASN A 35 43.92 18.29 11.73
C ASN A 35 43.76 19.64 11.02
N ASN A 36 43.57 20.68 11.84
CA ASN A 36 43.48 22.09 11.49
C ASN A 36 44.85 22.70 11.12
N ASN A 37 44.93 23.46 10.02
CA ASN A 37 45.30 24.90 10.02
C ASN A 37 45.85 25.41 8.67
N SER A 38 45.28 26.55 8.27
CA SER A 38 45.85 27.70 7.54
C SER A 38 45.81 27.80 6.00
N ASN A 39 44.93 28.72 5.56
CA ASN A 39 45.09 29.85 4.61
C ASN A 39 45.40 29.53 3.14
N THR A 40 44.75 30.07 2.10
CA THR A 40 43.77 31.16 1.82
C THR A 40 43.45 30.99 0.31
N PHE A 41 42.26 31.29 -0.25
CA PHE A 41 41.87 32.59 -0.81
C PHE A 41 40.50 32.44 -1.52
N LEU A 42 39.43 33.03 -0.96
CA LEU A 42 38.25 33.61 -1.62
C LEU A 42 37.19 33.85 -0.53
N PHE A 43 37.09 35.09 -0.04
CA PHE A 43 36.08 35.48 0.94
C PHE A 43 34.74 35.68 0.26
N SER A 44 33.71 35.04 0.79
CA SER A 44 32.31 35.38 0.59
C SER A 44 32.02 36.73 1.23
N TYR A 45 31.50 37.67 0.45
CA TYR A 45 30.96 38.92 0.94
C TYR A 45 29.64 38.61 1.66
N ARG A 46 29.64 38.66 3.00
CA ARG A 46 28.40 38.80 3.80
C ARG A 46 28.38 40.22 4.36
N GLY A 47 27.51 41.04 3.80
CA GLY A 47 27.14 42.33 4.34
C GLY A 47 25.65 42.54 4.11
N ASP A 48 24.91 42.80 5.19
CA ASP A 48 23.50 43.17 5.12
C ASP A 48 23.34 44.42 4.25
N ILE A 49 22.52 44.31 3.21
CA ILE A 49 22.03 45.46 2.44
C ILE A 49 20.57 45.62 2.83
N ASP A 50 20.35 46.57 3.73
CA ASP A 50 19.06 47.12 4.12
C ASP A 50 18.85 48.44 3.36
N PRO A 51 17.92 48.51 2.39
CA PRO A 51 17.39 49.77 1.92
C PRO A 51 15.90 49.81 2.25
N PHE A 52 15.49 50.43 3.37
CA PHE A 52 14.49 51.52 3.41
C PHE A 52 14.26 51.99 4.87
N ARG A 53 14.62 53.24 5.18
CA ARG A 53 14.02 54.03 6.27
C ARG A 53 13.52 55.35 5.71
N GLY A 54 12.26 55.69 6.02
CA GLY A 54 11.63 56.99 5.75
C GLY A 54 10.10 56.97 5.74
N ASP A 55 9.51 56.90 6.95
CA ASP A 55 8.12 57.08 7.42
C ASP A 55 6.96 57.41 6.45
N ILE A 56 5.97 56.50 6.39
CA ILE A 56 4.54 56.85 6.42
C ILE A 56 3.84 55.91 7.42
N ASP A 57 3.18 56.54 8.39
CA ASP A 57 2.56 56.05 9.62
C ASP A 57 1.16 55.44 9.37
N PRO A 58 0.83 54.25 9.93
CA PRO A 58 -0.57 53.92 10.18
C PRO A 58 -0.78 53.38 11.60
N PHE A 59 -1.38 54.21 12.45
CA PHE A 59 -2.26 53.71 13.51
C PHE A 59 -3.58 54.48 13.57
N ARG A 60 -4.66 53.71 13.40
CA ARG A 60 -6.00 53.80 14.03
C ARG A 60 -7.17 53.94 13.06
N GLY A 61 -8.06 52.94 13.11
CA GLY A 61 -9.47 53.11 12.78
C GLY A 61 -10.20 51.83 12.39
N ASP A 62 -10.36 50.88 13.32
CA ASP A 62 -11.52 49.98 13.26
C ASP A 62 -12.78 50.78 13.61
N ILE A 63 -13.78 50.73 12.73
CA ILE A 63 -15.23 50.58 13.01
C ILE A 63 -16.00 50.67 11.66
N ASP A 64 -16.51 49.50 11.27
CA ASP A 64 -17.80 49.12 10.64
C ASP A 64 -18.80 50.24 10.23
N PRO A 65 -19.50 50.09 9.07
CA PRO A 65 -20.96 50.05 9.15
C PRO A 65 -21.68 49.16 8.12
N PHE A 66 -22.40 48.16 8.65
CA PHE A 66 -23.85 47.88 8.44
C PHE A 66 -24.51 47.98 7.05
N ARG A 67 -25.31 46.92 6.78
CA ARG A 67 -26.72 46.88 6.30
C ARG A 67 -27.08 46.57 4.83
N GLY A 68 -27.94 45.55 4.73
CA GLY A 68 -29.17 45.52 3.93
C GLY A 68 -29.41 44.15 3.27
N ASP A 69 -30.59 43.54 3.21
CA ASP A 69 -31.88 43.66 3.89
C ASP A 69 -32.73 42.46 3.40
N ILE A 70 -33.57 41.88 4.28
CA ILE A 70 -34.86 41.20 3.98
C ILE A 70 -34.87 39.75 3.43
N ASN A 71 -35.49 38.88 4.25
CA ASN A 71 -35.95 37.48 4.03
C ASN A 71 -37.37 37.48 3.37
N PRO A 72 -37.84 36.48 2.57
CA PRO A 72 -38.46 35.22 3.08
C PRO A 72 -38.33 33.97 2.12
N PHE A 73 -38.35 32.69 2.52
CA PHE A 73 -39.48 31.93 3.10
C PHE A 73 -39.03 30.59 3.75
N TYR A 74 -39.47 30.39 5.01
CA TYR A 74 -39.95 29.17 5.73
C TYR A 74 -39.07 27.92 5.86
N GLY A 75 -38.90 27.29 7.04
CA GLY A 75 -39.50 27.52 8.37
C GLY A 75 -38.98 26.51 9.41
N ASP A 76 -38.77 27.03 10.63
CA ASP A 76 -38.68 26.44 11.98
C ASP A 76 -38.19 25.00 12.21
N ILE A 77 -36.98 24.89 12.82
CA ILE A 77 -36.83 24.29 14.17
C ILE A 77 -35.85 25.16 14.99
N SER A 78 -36.36 25.77 16.07
CA SER A 78 -35.60 26.30 17.22
C SER A 78 -35.77 25.31 18.40
N PRO A 79 -35.03 25.44 19.51
CA PRO A 79 -33.57 25.49 19.64
C PRO A 79 -33.07 24.50 20.71
N PHE A 80 -31.79 24.11 20.62
CA PHE A 80 -31.05 23.57 21.76
C PHE A 80 -31.06 24.56 22.94
N TRP A 81 -31.29 24.05 24.15
CA TRP A 81 -30.96 24.73 25.42
C TRP A 81 -30.04 23.83 26.23
N GLY A 82 -28.84 24.34 26.54
CA GLY A 82 -27.89 23.72 27.46
C GLY A 82 -26.46 24.17 27.19
N ASP A 83 -25.98 25.14 27.97
CA ASP A 83 -24.69 25.82 27.86
C ASP A 83 -23.47 24.91 27.67
N ILE A 84 -22.70 25.19 26.62
CA ILE A 84 -21.27 24.91 26.53
C ILE A 84 -20.53 26.24 26.72
N SER A 85 -19.56 26.27 27.64
CA SER A 85 -18.23 26.93 27.52
C SER A 85 -17.58 27.10 28.90
N PRO A 86 -16.24 27.33 29.03
CA PRO A 86 -15.13 27.23 28.05
C PRO A 86 -13.89 26.47 28.66
N PHE A 87 -12.90 25.94 27.94
CA PHE A 87 -11.86 26.67 27.20
C PHE A 87 -10.96 25.74 26.33
N TRP A 88 -10.86 26.08 25.03
CA TRP A 88 -9.70 26.21 24.09
C TRP A 88 -8.71 25.04 23.82
N GLY A 89 -8.29 24.76 22.56
CA GLY A 89 -8.40 25.58 21.34
C GLY A 89 -8.19 24.90 19.98
N ASP A 90 -8.69 25.67 18.99
CA ASP A 90 -8.47 25.85 17.54
C ASP A 90 -8.92 24.82 16.46
N ILE A 91 -9.86 25.31 15.63
CA ILE A 91 -10.50 24.84 14.38
C ILE A 91 -10.13 25.89 13.30
N ASP A 92 -9.73 25.62 12.05
CA ASP A 92 -10.46 25.31 10.77
C ASP A 92 -9.45 25.54 9.58
N PRO A 93 -9.72 25.30 8.26
CA PRO A 93 -10.95 24.93 7.53
C PRO A 93 -10.79 23.72 6.57
N PHE A 94 -11.85 23.03 6.09
CA PHE A 94 -12.55 23.33 4.84
C PHE A 94 -13.94 22.66 4.82
N ARG A 95 -14.95 23.42 4.37
CA ARG A 95 -16.24 22.94 3.87
C ARG A 95 -16.20 22.83 2.35
N GLY A 96 -16.76 21.76 1.80
CA GLY A 96 -17.15 21.62 0.40
C GLY A 96 -18.00 20.35 0.23
N ASP A 97 -19.15 20.48 -0.42
CA ASP A 97 -20.14 19.40 -0.62
C ASP A 97 -19.58 18.22 -1.42
N ILE A 98 -19.81 16.98 -0.96
CA ILE A 98 -19.75 15.78 -1.79
C ILE A 98 -21.06 15.01 -1.62
N ASN A 99 -21.89 15.04 -2.65
CA ASN A 99 -23.04 14.16 -2.86
C ASN A 99 -22.60 12.93 -3.70
N PRO A 100 -23.36 11.84 -3.70
CA PRO A 100 -22.87 10.46 -3.64
C PRO A 100 -22.46 9.90 -5.01
N PHE A 101 -21.38 9.10 -5.04
CA PHE A 101 -21.03 8.29 -6.20
C PHE A 101 -21.98 7.08 -6.31
N HIS A 102 -22.64 6.98 -7.46
CA HIS A 102 -23.24 5.77 -8.00
C HIS A 102 -22.22 5.14 -8.97
N GLY A 103 -21.90 3.86 -8.79
CA GLY A 103 -21.08 3.06 -9.71
C GLY A 103 -20.39 1.92 -8.96
N ASP A 104 -20.52 0.69 -9.48
CA ASP A 104 -20.11 -0.56 -8.85
C ASP A 104 -18.61 -0.62 -8.49
N ILE A 105 -18.29 -0.96 -7.24
CA ILE A 105 -16.94 -1.29 -6.78
C ILE A 105 -16.96 -2.69 -6.15
N ASP A 106 -16.37 -3.65 -6.88
CA ASP A 106 -15.79 -4.92 -6.43
C ASP A 106 -14.35 -4.89 -6.99
N PRO A 107 -13.25 -5.20 -6.26
CA PRO A 107 -13.11 -6.28 -5.26
C PRO A 107 -12.31 -5.95 -3.96
N PHE A 108 -12.56 -6.75 -2.91
CA PHE A 108 -11.64 -7.19 -1.84
C PHE A 108 -10.86 -6.15 -0.98
N TRP A 109 -11.36 -5.98 0.27
CA TRP A 109 -10.65 -5.65 1.52
C TRP A 109 -9.64 -4.49 1.53
N GLY A 110 -10.12 -3.28 1.88
CA GLY A 110 -9.28 -2.14 2.28
C GLY A 110 -9.97 -1.29 3.36
N ASP A 111 -9.17 -0.80 4.30
CA ASP A 111 -9.54 -0.12 5.54
C ASP A 111 -10.45 1.12 5.39
N ILE A 112 -11.40 1.28 6.31
CA ILE A 112 -12.03 2.58 6.59
C ILE A 112 -11.86 2.90 8.07
N GLY A 113 -11.08 3.94 8.37
CA GLY A 113 -11.19 4.71 9.59
C GLY A 113 -10.68 6.14 9.36
N PRO A 114 -11.08 7.16 10.14
CA PRO A 114 -12.14 7.24 11.14
C PRO A 114 -13.13 8.40 10.87
N PHE A 115 -14.44 8.17 10.89
CA PHE A 115 -15.40 9.28 11.07
C PHE A 115 -15.88 9.34 12.52
N ARG A 116 -15.55 10.44 13.20
CA ARG A 116 -16.06 10.78 14.53
C ARG A 116 -17.53 11.22 14.42
N GLY A 117 -18.40 10.42 15.01
CA GLY A 117 -19.80 10.71 15.31
C GLY A 117 -20.34 9.51 16.08
N HIS A 118 -21.22 9.72 17.05
CA HIS A 118 -21.73 8.65 17.92
C HIS A 118 -22.27 7.45 17.11
N ILE A 119 -21.56 6.33 17.14
CA ILE A 119 -22.00 5.06 16.55
C ILE A 119 -22.71 4.27 17.65
N ASP A 120 -24.04 4.26 17.57
CA ASP A 120 -24.86 3.24 18.23
C ASP A 120 -24.73 1.91 17.44
N PRO A 121 -24.69 0.75 18.11
CA PRO A 121 -24.03 -0.47 17.62
C PRO A 121 -24.73 -1.27 16.50
N PHE A 122 -25.64 -0.69 15.70
CA PHE A 122 -26.46 -1.47 14.75
C PHE A 122 -26.76 -0.82 13.37
N TYR A 123 -26.02 0.20 12.94
CA TYR A 123 -26.25 0.83 11.62
C TYR A 123 -25.05 0.80 10.65
N GLY A 124 -24.27 -0.28 10.68
CA GLY A 124 -23.37 -0.63 9.59
C GLY A 124 -23.99 -1.75 8.76
N ASP A 125 -24.05 -1.59 7.43
CA ASP A 125 -24.44 -2.67 6.53
C ASP A 125 -23.58 -3.90 6.81
N ILE A 126 -24.17 -4.94 7.41
CA ILE A 126 -23.59 -6.28 7.39
C ILE A 126 -23.80 -6.76 5.96
N ASN A 127 -22.85 -6.46 5.08
CA ASN A 127 -22.76 -7.05 3.76
C ASN A 127 -21.63 -8.09 3.78
N PRO A 128 -21.90 -9.36 4.13
CA PRO A 128 -21.00 -10.43 3.76
C PRO A 128 -21.27 -10.77 2.29
N PHE A 129 -20.19 -11.12 1.59
CA PHE A 129 -20.11 -12.11 0.51
C PHE A 129 -21.46 -12.80 0.18
N TRP A 130 -21.77 -12.98 -1.11
CA TRP A 130 -22.82 -13.83 -1.75
C TRP A 130 -23.93 -13.07 -2.50
N GLY A 131 -24.05 -13.35 -3.81
CA GLY A 131 -25.03 -12.74 -4.72
C GLY A 131 -26.47 -13.27 -4.60
N ASP A 132 -26.71 -14.47 -4.04
CA ASP A 132 -28.06 -15.08 -4.03
C ASP A 132 -28.86 -14.86 -2.72
N ILE A 133 -28.19 -14.53 -1.59
CA ILE A 133 -28.82 -14.24 -0.28
C ILE A 133 -28.75 -12.74 0.06
N GLY A 134 -27.82 -12.00 -0.56
CA GLY A 134 -27.68 -10.54 -0.42
C GLY A 134 -29.00 -9.75 -0.60
N PRO A 135 -29.89 -10.10 -1.55
CA PRO A 135 -31.19 -9.44 -1.68
C PRO A 135 -32.11 -9.62 -0.46
N PHE A 136 -32.05 -10.77 0.23
CA PHE A 136 -32.86 -11.01 1.43
C PHE A 136 -32.38 -10.16 2.60
N TRP A 137 -31.07 -10.11 2.84
CA TRP A 137 -30.49 -9.32 3.92
C TRP A 137 -30.51 -7.81 3.63
N GLY A 138 -30.39 -7.40 2.37
CA GLY A 138 -30.60 -6.00 1.95
C GLY A 138 -32.03 -5.51 2.16
N ASP A 139 -33.04 -6.38 1.99
CA ASP A 139 -34.45 -6.06 2.23
C ASP A 139 -34.84 -6.10 3.72
N ILE A 140 -34.14 -6.88 4.55
CA ILE A 140 -34.50 -7.14 5.95
C ILE A 140 -33.62 -6.40 6.97
N GLY A 141 -32.38 -6.03 6.64
CA GLY A 141 -31.49 -5.25 7.50
C GLY A 141 -32.11 -3.93 8.00
N PRO A 142 -32.66 -3.08 7.11
CA PRO A 142 -33.41 -1.88 7.50
C PRO A 142 -34.65 -2.23 8.33
N PHE A 143 -35.35 -3.31 7.99
CA PHE A 143 -36.55 -3.77 8.68
C PHE A 143 -36.25 -4.19 10.12
N TRP A 144 -35.14 -4.90 10.39
CA TRP A 144 -34.72 -5.30 11.73
C TRP A 144 -34.33 -4.14 12.64
N GLY A 145 -33.57 -3.18 12.10
CA GLY A 145 -33.22 -1.95 12.82
C GLY A 145 -34.48 -1.20 13.23
N ASP A 146 -35.43 -1.06 12.29
CA ASP A 146 -36.70 -0.40 12.52
C ASP A 146 -37.59 -1.13 13.54
N VAL A 147 -37.70 -2.46 13.49
CA VAL A 147 -38.46 -3.24 14.49
C VAL A 147 -37.82 -3.14 15.87
N SER A 148 -36.50 -3.29 15.96
CA SER A 148 -35.76 -3.25 17.24
C SER A 148 -35.86 -1.88 17.91
N ALA A 149 -35.69 -0.80 17.13
CA ALA A 149 -35.87 0.57 17.61
C ALA A 149 -37.32 0.85 18.03
N SER A 150 -38.29 0.48 17.17
CA SER A 150 -39.72 0.64 17.45
C SER A 150 -40.15 -0.11 18.72
N TRP A 151 -39.59 -1.29 18.97
CA TRP A 151 -39.82 -2.11 20.16
C TRP A 151 -39.12 -1.53 21.40
N GLY A 152 -37.90 -0.99 21.24
CA GLY A 152 -37.14 -0.36 22.32
C GLY A 152 -37.75 0.93 22.85
N ASP A 153 -38.41 1.70 21.98
CA ASP A 153 -39.01 2.99 22.32
C ASP A 153 -40.38 2.89 23.01
N ILE A 154 -40.87 1.68 23.29
CA ILE A 154 -42.17 1.48 23.96
C ILE A 154 -42.00 1.62 25.47
N ASP A 155 -42.62 2.64 26.06
CA ASP A 155 -42.82 2.71 27.51
C ASP A 155 -43.93 1.70 27.90
N PRO A 156 -43.63 0.64 28.67
CA PRO A 156 -44.62 -0.38 29.02
C PRO A 156 -45.74 0.16 29.93
N PHE A 157 -45.60 1.38 30.46
CA PHE A 157 -46.59 2.03 31.31
C PHE A 157 -47.42 3.08 30.56
N SER A 158 -47.23 3.26 29.25
CA SER A 158 -48.01 4.21 28.45
C SER A 158 -49.39 3.64 28.06
N ASP A 159 -50.38 4.54 27.90
CA ASP A 159 -51.75 4.15 27.52
C ASP A 159 -51.85 3.54 26.11
N ASP A 160 -50.84 3.74 25.26
CA ASP A 160 -50.74 3.24 23.90
C ASP A 160 -49.81 2.02 23.73
N ALA A 161 -49.18 1.54 24.81
CA ALA A 161 -48.19 0.46 24.78
C ALA A 161 -48.70 -0.81 24.06
N VAL A 162 -49.94 -1.24 24.33
CA VAL A 162 -50.55 -2.42 23.71
C VAL A 162 -50.68 -2.27 22.19
N ALA A 163 -51.02 -1.07 21.70
CA ALA A 163 -51.14 -0.81 20.26
C ALA A 163 -49.76 -0.78 19.58
N ARG A 164 -48.74 -0.28 20.28
CA ARG A 164 -47.35 -0.29 19.78
C ARG A 164 -46.77 -1.71 19.77
N TYR A 165 -47.03 -2.53 20.79
CA TYR A 165 -46.64 -3.95 20.77
C TYR A 165 -47.36 -4.74 19.68
N GLN A 166 -48.64 -4.44 19.40
CA GLN A 166 -49.33 -5.04 18.25
C GLN A 166 -48.63 -4.70 16.92
N THR A 167 -48.14 -3.46 16.77
CA THR A 167 -47.38 -3.04 15.59
C THR A 167 -46.09 -3.86 15.45
N VAL A 168 -45.36 -4.08 16.55
CA VAL A 168 -44.16 -4.92 16.56
C VAL A 168 -44.48 -6.38 16.22
N ALA A 169 -45.57 -6.94 16.77
CA ALA A 169 -46.00 -8.30 16.45
C ALA A 169 -46.35 -8.47 14.96
N ASP A 170 -46.99 -7.47 14.35
CA ASP A 170 -47.32 -7.49 12.92
C ASP A 170 -46.08 -7.35 12.04
N GLN A 171 -45.09 -6.56 12.46
CA GLN A 171 -43.78 -6.49 11.80
C GLN A 171 -43.04 -7.83 11.87
N LEU A 172 -43.02 -8.49 13.03
CA LEU A 172 -42.41 -9.82 13.18
C LEU A 172 -43.08 -10.87 12.29
N ARG A 173 -44.42 -10.84 12.13
CA ARG A 173 -45.14 -11.72 11.19
C ARG A 173 -44.68 -11.51 9.74
N GLN A 174 -44.56 -10.27 9.29
CA GLN A 174 -44.08 -9.96 7.94
C GLN A 174 -42.65 -10.45 7.71
N MET A 175 -41.78 -10.30 8.71
CA MET A 175 -40.42 -10.81 8.67
C MET A 175 -40.38 -12.34 8.51
N PHE A 176 -41.22 -13.05 9.27
CA PHE A 176 -41.31 -14.51 9.18
C PHE A 176 -41.88 -15.01 7.86
N GLU A 177 -42.89 -14.33 7.30
CA GLU A 177 -43.42 -14.65 5.97
C GLU A 177 -42.36 -14.46 4.88
N ARG A 178 -41.54 -13.41 4.98
CA ARG A 178 -40.43 -13.19 4.06
C ARG A 178 -39.37 -14.28 4.18
N ALA A 179 -39.03 -14.67 5.41
CA ALA A 179 -38.11 -15.78 5.66
C ALA A 179 -38.63 -17.10 5.08
N ASP A 180 -39.92 -17.41 5.25
CA ASP A 180 -40.52 -18.62 4.66
C ASP A 180 -40.43 -18.63 3.13
N SER A 181 -40.62 -17.46 2.49
CA SER A 181 -40.52 -17.33 1.03
C SER A 181 -39.13 -17.64 0.46
N VAL A 182 -38.07 -17.50 1.27
CA VAL A 182 -36.67 -17.73 0.88
C VAL A 182 -36.17 -19.08 1.36
N PHE A 183 -36.37 -19.40 2.65
CA PHE A 183 -35.80 -20.58 3.30
C PHE A 183 -36.77 -21.76 3.39
N GLY A 184 -38.08 -21.55 3.27
CA GLY A 184 -39.08 -22.60 3.55
C GLY A 184 -38.91 -23.86 2.70
N ALA A 185 -38.47 -23.73 1.45
CA ALA A 185 -38.18 -24.87 0.58
C ALA A 185 -36.94 -25.67 1.05
N ALA A 186 -35.87 -24.99 1.46
CA ALA A 186 -34.65 -25.60 1.98
C ALA A 186 -34.91 -26.27 3.34
N VAL A 187 -35.61 -25.57 4.23
CA VAL A 187 -36.00 -26.10 5.56
C VAL A 187 -36.83 -27.37 5.42
N ASN A 188 -37.83 -27.39 4.54
CA ASN A 188 -38.65 -28.58 4.31
C ASN A 188 -37.84 -29.70 3.65
N HIS A 189 -36.92 -29.37 2.74
CA HIS A 189 -36.04 -30.35 2.14
C HIS A 189 -35.16 -31.07 3.18
N GLU A 190 -34.57 -30.32 4.12
CA GLU A 190 -33.65 -30.86 5.12
C GLU A 190 -34.35 -31.49 6.33
N THR A 191 -35.41 -30.87 6.83
CA THR A 191 -36.08 -31.28 8.09
C THR A 191 -37.37 -32.06 7.88
N GLY A 192 -37.99 -31.96 6.70
CA GLY A 192 -39.35 -32.45 6.44
C GLY A 192 -40.46 -31.67 7.16
N GLN A 193 -40.14 -30.51 7.74
CA GLN A 193 -41.05 -29.64 8.50
C GLN A 193 -41.21 -28.26 7.83
N SER A 194 -42.22 -27.50 8.25
CA SER A 194 -42.35 -26.09 7.86
C SER A 194 -41.31 -25.23 8.59
N LEU A 195 -41.01 -24.01 8.09
CA LEU A 195 -40.13 -23.07 8.80
C LEU A 195 -40.68 -22.74 10.20
N ASP A 196 -42.00 -22.67 10.34
CA ASP A 196 -42.67 -22.41 11.61
C ASP A 196 -42.42 -23.53 12.63
N ASP A 197 -42.55 -24.79 12.22
CA ASP A 197 -42.33 -25.95 13.09
C ASP A 197 -40.84 -26.18 13.41
N ALA A 198 -39.97 -25.98 12.41
CA ALA A 198 -38.55 -26.30 12.52
C ALA A 198 -37.74 -25.23 13.29
N VAL A 199 -38.10 -23.95 13.14
CA VAL A 199 -37.31 -22.82 13.64
C VAL A 199 -38.13 -21.87 14.51
N LEU A 200 -39.24 -21.32 13.99
CA LEU A 200 -39.92 -20.19 14.63
C LEU A 200 -40.61 -20.56 15.93
N SER A 201 -41.29 -21.71 15.99
CA SER A 201 -41.98 -22.19 17.18
C SER A 201 -41.03 -22.37 18.36
N ALA A 202 -39.85 -22.95 18.11
CA ALA A 202 -38.81 -23.14 19.12
C ALA A 202 -38.19 -21.80 19.55
N LEU A 203 -37.96 -20.89 18.60
CA LEU A 203 -37.45 -19.54 18.86
C LEU A 203 -38.43 -18.73 19.71
N LEU A 204 -39.69 -18.61 19.31
CA LEU A 204 -40.73 -17.86 20.03
C LEU A 204 -40.92 -18.41 21.45
N ALA A 205 -40.97 -19.73 21.60
CA ALA A 205 -41.07 -20.38 22.91
C ALA A 205 -39.85 -20.10 23.80
N ARG A 206 -38.63 -20.10 23.24
CA ARG A 206 -37.39 -19.79 23.99
C ARG A 206 -37.41 -18.38 24.59
N TYR A 207 -37.98 -17.43 23.87
CA TYR A 207 -38.05 -16.02 24.27
C TYR A 207 -39.35 -15.63 24.98
N GLY A 208 -40.31 -16.55 25.11
CA GLY A 208 -41.60 -16.29 25.75
C GLY A 208 -42.52 -15.39 24.91
N ILE A 209 -42.27 -15.28 23.60
CA ILE A 209 -43.03 -14.42 22.70
C ILE A 209 -44.26 -15.17 22.22
N ASN A 210 -45.43 -14.56 22.41
CA ASN A 210 -46.68 -15.01 21.83
C ASN A 210 -47.23 -13.90 20.94
N LEU A 211 -47.17 -14.08 19.62
CA LEU A 211 -47.63 -13.06 18.67
C LEU A 211 -49.14 -12.79 18.75
N ASP A 212 -49.93 -13.74 19.26
CA ASP A 212 -51.38 -13.58 19.47
C ASP A 212 -51.71 -12.91 20.82
N ASP A 213 -50.70 -12.74 21.68
CA ASP A 213 -50.75 -11.93 22.90
C ASP A 213 -49.57 -10.93 22.89
N PRO A 214 -49.71 -9.78 22.19
CA PRO A 214 -48.63 -8.80 22.03
C PRO A 214 -48.06 -8.26 23.34
N SER A 215 -48.79 -8.40 24.46
CA SER A 215 -48.28 -8.00 25.77
C SER A 215 -47.06 -8.82 26.21
N SER A 216 -46.89 -10.05 25.67
CA SER A 216 -45.70 -10.89 25.87
C SER A 216 -44.38 -10.23 25.42
N LEU A 217 -44.44 -9.30 24.46
CA LEU A 217 -43.27 -8.56 23.96
C LEU A 217 -42.70 -7.58 24.99
N SER A 218 -43.48 -7.21 26.02
CA SER A 218 -43.03 -6.32 27.10
C SER A 218 -42.06 -6.99 28.08
N GLU A 219 -41.98 -8.32 28.09
CA GLU A 219 -41.17 -9.10 29.03
C GLU A 219 -39.70 -9.20 28.63
N LEU A 220 -39.34 -8.74 27.42
CA LEU A 220 -37.97 -8.77 26.92
C LEU A 220 -37.27 -7.42 27.11
N ASP A 221 -36.15 -7.43 27.83
CA ASP A 221 -35.21 -6.30 27.86
C ASP A 221 -34.43 -6.17 26.54
N ALA A 222 -33.66 -5.09 26.41
CA ALA A 222 -32.89 -4.82 25.18
C ALA A 222 -31.94 -5.97 24.80
N ALA A 223 -31.29 -6.61 25.79
CA ALA A 223 -30.36 -7.70 25.55
C ALA A 223 -31.08 -8.96 25.03
N ARG A 224 -32.22 -9.32 25.63
CA ARG A 224 -33.03 -10.47 25.18
C ARG A 224 -33.65 -10.22 23.80
N ARG A 225 -34.00 -8.97 23.46
CA ARG A 225 -34.47 -8.61 22.12
C ARG A 225 -33.37 -8.78 21.06
N SER A 226 -32.18 -8.26 21.32
CA SER A 226 -31.04 -8.44 20.41
C SER A 226 -30.67 -9.91 20.24
N ALA A 227 -30.69 -10.69 21.32
CA ALA A 227 -30.44 -12.13 21.26
C ALA A 227 -31.50 -12.89 20.44
N PHE A 228 -32.78 -12.48 20.49
CA PHE A 228 -33.84 -13.06 19.67
C PHE A 228 -33.57 -12.88 18.17
N PHE A 229 -33.16 -11.69 17.73
CA PHE A 229 -32.85 -11.45 16.31
C PHE A 229 -31.60 -12.22 15.85
N LEU A 230 -30.59 -12.34 16.71
CA LEU A 230 -29.41 -13.15 16.41
C LEU A 230 -29.76 -14.65 16.32
N ASP A 231 -30.51 -15.20 17.26
CA ASP A 231 -30.96 -16.60 17.20
C ASP A 231 -31.87 -16.86 15.99
N PHE A 232 -32.67 -15.87 15.57
CA PHE A 232 -33.45 -15.93 14.34
C PHE A 232 -32.56 -15.99 13.10
N TYR A 233 -31.58 -15.09 12.98
CA TYR A 233 -30.58 -15.09 11.91
C TYR A 233 -29.85 -16.44 11.87
N ASP A 234 -29.27 -16.85 13.00
CA ASP A 234 -28.50 -18.08 13.12
C ASP A 234 -29.39 -19.28 12.76
N GLY A 235 -30.65 -19.32 13.20
CA GLY A 235 -31.60 -20.38 12.85
C GLY A 235 -31.81 -20.54 11.34
N LEU A 236 -31.88 -19.44 10.59
CA LEU A 236 -32.05 -19.46 9.13
C LEU A 236 -30.77 -19.83 8.38
N MET A 237 -29.62 -19.35 8.85
CA MET A 237 -28.33 -19.57 8.18
C MET A 237 -27.97 -21.05 8.07
N GLY A 238 -28.49 -21.90 8.96
CA GLY A 238 -28.33 -23.36 8.87
C GLY A 238 -28.83 -23.99 7.57
N PHE A 239 -29.73 -23.32 6.83
CA PHE A 239 -30.35 -23.85 5.62
C PHE A 239 -29.79 -23.23 4.33
N THR A 240 -28.64 -22.55 4.42
CA THR A 240 -28.01 -21.88 3.28
C THR A 240 -27.02 -22.75 2.52
N GLY A 241 -26.54 -23.85 3.12
CA GLY A 241 -25.41 -24.62 2.60
C GLY A 241 -24.08 -23.87 2.64
N LEU A 242 -23.98 -22.87 3.51
CA LEU A 242 -22.77 -22.08 3.75
C LEU A 242 -22.43 -22.12 5.25
N ASP A 243 -21.13 -22.14 5.55
CA ASP A 243 -20.67 -21.98 6.92
C ASP A 243 -21.07 -20.61 7.48
N ARG A 244 -21.44 -20.57 8.76
CA ARG A 244 -21.94 -19.34 9.38
C ARG A 244 -20.80 -18.36 9.66
N VAL A 245 -20.98 -17.11 9.24
CA VAL A 245 -20.11 -15.99 9.57
C VAL A 245 -20.49 -15.42 10.93
N ASP A 246 -19.50 -15.09 11.76
CA ASP A 246 -19.73 -14.46 13.06
C ASP A 246 -18.87 -13.20 13.24
N HIS A 247 -19.28 -12.32 14.16
CA HIS A 247 -18.69 -10.99 14.35
C HIS A 247 -17.21 -11.02 14.73
N TRP A 248 -16.74 -12.09 15.38
CA TRP A 248 -15.34 -12.21 15.77
C TRP A 248 -14.39 -12.30 14.58
N MET A 249 -14.85 -12.84 13.44
CA MET A 249 -14.04 -13.10 12.25
C MET A 249 -13.39 -11.81 11.70
N PRO A 250 -14.18 -10.79 11.30
CA PRO A 250 -13.60 -9.51 10.90
C PRO A 250 -12.94 -8.77 12.06
N ALA A 251 -13.42 -8.95 13.31
CA ALA A 251 -12.86 -8.24 14.47
C ALA A 251 -11.37 -8.53 14.68
N VAL A 252 -10.97 -9.80 14.51
CA VAL A 252 -9.57 -10.26 14.62
C VAL A 252 -8.83 -10.27 13.27
N GLY A 253 -9.39 -9.70 12.22
CA GLY A 253 -8.77 -9.65 10.89
C GLY A 253 -8.67 -11.03 10.20
N TRP A 254 -9.51 -12.00 10.57
CA TRP A 254 -9.47 -13.35 10.02
C TRP A 254 -10.44 -13.53 8.83
N SER A 255 -10.05 -14.37 7.89
CA SER A 255 -10.92 -14.87 6.82
C SER A 255 -10.59 -16.33 6.47
N PRO A 256 -11.53 -17.06 5.84
CA PRO A 256 -11.26 -18.40 5.31
C PRO A 256 -10.09 -18.41 4.30
N SER A 257 -10.00 -17.39 3.44
CA SER A 257 -8.92 -17.26 2.45
C SER A 257 -7.54 -17.08 3.10
N LEU A 258 -7.45 -16.31 4.19
CA LEU A 258 -6.22 -16.15 4.97
C LEU A 258 -5.77 -17.48 5.58
N SER A 259 -6.71 -18.26 6.10
CA SER A 259 -6.39 -19.60 6.63
C SER A 259 -5.89 -20.51 5.53
N GLN A 260 -6.57 -20.55 4.39
CA GLN A 260 -6.19 -21.39 3.25
C GLN A 260 -4.81 -21.04 2.70
N SER A 261 -4.48 -19.76 2.54
CA SER A 261 -3.15 -19.32 2.09
C SER A 261 -2.04 -19.65 3.10
N ALA A 262 -2.39 -19.77 4.38
CA ALA A 262 -1.52 -20.19 5.46
C ALA A 262 -1.39 -21.73 5.63
N GLY A 263 -2.07 -22.54 4.81
CA GLY A 263 -2.13 -24.01 4.97
C GLY A 263 -3.15 -24.49 6.03
N ALA A 264 -3.94 -23.57 6.58
CA ALA A 264 -5.09 -23.82 7.44
C ALA A 264 -4.82 -24.65 8.71
N GLY A 265 -3.58 -24.60 9.22
CA GLY A 265 -3.16 -25.31 10.43
C GLY A 265 -2.74 -26.77 10.20
N GLU A 266 -2.45 -27.15 8.95
CA GLU A 266 -1.95 -28.49 8.62
C GLU A 266 -0.70 -28.86 9.45
N ASN A 267 -0.58 -30.14 9.82
CA ASN A 267 0.51 -30.71 10.63
C ASN A 267 0.66 -30.14 12.05
N VAL A 268 -0.34 -29.40 12.56
CA VAL A 268 -0.36 -28.92 13.95
C VAL A 268 -1.31 -29.75 14.79
N VAL A 269 -0.83 -30.20 15.96
CA VAL A 269 -1.65 -30.89 16.97
C VAL A 269 -1.96 -29.92 18.11
N VAL A 270 -3.24 -29.61 18.30
CA VAL A 270 -3.75 -28.78 19.40
C VAL A 270 -4.31 -29.67 20.51
N GLY A 271 -3.74 -29.56 21.71
CA GLY A 271 -4.24 -30.19 22.92
C GLY A 271 -5.36 -29.38 23.55
N VAL A 272 -6.55 -29.94 23.69
CA VAL A 272 -7.71 -29.29 24.33
C VAL A 272 -7.96 -29.95 25.67
N LEU A 273 -7.78 -29.19 26.74
CA LEU A 273 -8.04 -29.65 28.10
C LEU A 273 -9.40 -29.12 28.57
N ASP A 274 -10.46 -29.85 28.25
CA ASP A 274 -11.85 -29.43 28.41
C ASP A 274 -12.79 -30.64 28.55
N PHE A 275 -14.07 -30.41 28.80
CA PHE A 275 -15.09 -31.44 28.90
C PHE A 275 -15.12 -32.37 27.67
N ALA A 276 -15.45 -33.65 27.90
CA ALA A 276 -15.54 -34.63 26.83
C ALA A 276 -16.74 -34.34 25.91
N PHE A 277 -16.57 -34.56 24.61
CA PHE A 277 -17.59 -34.35 23.60
C PHE A 277 -17.71 -35.49 22.59
N THR A 278 -18.90 -35.62 22.00
CA THR A 278 -19.14 -36.49 20.84
C THR A 278 -18.79 -35.72 19.56
N ALA A 279 -18.11 -36.35 18.60
CA ALA A 279 -17.61 -35.73 17.38
C ALA A 279 -18.71 -35.43 16.33
N SER A 280 -19.72 -34.64 16.69
CA SER A 280 -20.92 -34.38 15.88
C SER A 280 -20.77 -33.30 14.78
N GLU A 281 -19.62 -32.63 14.68
CA GLU A 281 -19.39 -31.53 13.71
C GLU A 281 -18.23 -31.80 12.72
N GLY A 282 -17.90 -33.07 12.45
CA GLY A 282 -16.79 -33.39 11.55
C GLY A 282 -15.40 -32.96 12.06
N LEU A 283 -15.29 -32.51 13.32
CA LEU A 283 -14.04 -32.05 13.94
C LEU A 283 -12.93 -33.11 13.80
N ASN A 284 -11.75 -32.66 13.37
CA ASN A 284 -10.58 -33.52 13.22
C ASN A 284 -9.95 -33.87 14.57
N VAL A 285 -10.59 -34.76 15.34
CA VAL A 285 -10.11 -35.22 16.64
C VAL A 285 -9.32 -36.52 16.48
N ARG A 286 -8.02 -36.46 16.70
CA ARG A 286 -7.12 -37.62 16.60
C ARG A 286 -7.30 -38.59 17.76
N LYS A 287 -7.43 -38.07 18.98
CA LYS A 287 -7.58 -38.91 20.19
C LYS A 287 -8.17 -38.14 21.36
N SER A 288 -9.00 -38.82 22.14
CA SER A 288 -9.55 -38.32 23.40
C SER A 288 -9.19 -39.22 24.58
N ASN A 289 -9.12 -38.65 25.78
CA ASN A 289 -8.94 -39.36 27.05
C ASN A 289 -9.51 -38.54 28.22
N GLY A 290 -9.43 -39.06 29.45
CA GLY A 290 -9.87 -38.37 30.66
C GLY A 290 -11.10 -39.04 31.29
N ILE A 291 -11.86 -38.28 32.07
CA ILE A 291 -13.06 -38.76 32.74
C ILE A 291 -14.21 -38.84 31.74
N ASP A 292 -14.88 -39.99 31.68
CA ASP A 292 -16.08 -40.19 30.87
C ASP A 292 -17.29 -39.53 31.57
N GLY A 293 -17.77 -38.41 31.03
CA GLY A 293 -18.97 -37.73 31.50
C GLY A 293 -19.58 -36.90 30.37
N GLN A 294 -20.84 -37.20 30.01
CA GLN A 294 -21.56 -36.45 28.98
C GLN A 294 -22.46 -35.39 29.61
N PHE A 295 -22.36 -34.15 29.14
CA PHE A 295 -23.21 -33.03 29.55
C PHE A 295 -24.29 -32.73 28.52
N ARG A 296 -25.38 -32.08 28.95
CA ARG A 296 -26.43 -31.56 28.06
C ARG A 296 -26.01 -30.31 27.27
N PHE A 297 -24.98 -29.60 27.75
CA PHE A 297 -24.29 -28.51 27.05
C PHE A 297 -22.82 -28.89 26.94
N ASN A 298 -22.26 -28.79 25.73
CA ASN A 298 -20.95 -29.35 25.46
C ASN A 298 -19.88 -28.27 25.29
N HIS A 299 -19.44 -27.70 26.41
CA HIS A 299 -18.41 -26.66 26.45
C HIS A 299 -17.13 -27.06 25.66
N GLY A 300 -16.73 -28.33 25.75
CA GLY A 300 -15.57 -28.83 25.01
C GLY A 300 -15.76 -28.81 23.49
N ALA A 301 -16.96 -29.14 22.99
CA ALA A 301 -17.27 -29.04 21.56
C ALA A 301 -17.27 -27.57 21.08
N ALA A 302 -17.88 -26.67 21.86
CA ALA A 302 -17.87 -25.24 21.58
C ALA A 302 -16.45 -24.66 21.46
N VAL A 303 -15.57 -25.04 22.39
CA VAL A 303 -14.15 -24.64 22.38
C VAL A 303 -13.41 -25.25 21.20
N ALA A 304 -13.60 -26.54 20.93
CA ALA A 304 -12.94 -27.25 19.85
C ALA A 304 -13.35 -26.71 18.46
N GLY A 305 -14.63 -26.40 18.26
CA GLY A 305 -15.15 -25.88 17.01
C GLY A 305 -14.50 -24.55 16.60
N LEU A 306 -14.32 -23.62 17.54
CA LEU A 306 -13.63 -22.35 17.26
C LEU A 306 -12.17 -22.53 16.82
N ILE A 307 -11.55 -23.67 17.15
CA ILE A 307 -10.18 -24.00 16.73
C ILE A 307 -10.19 -24.61 15.33
N ASN A 308 -10.93 -25.69 15.10
CA ASN A 308 -10.79 -26.51 13.88
C ASN A 308 -12.09 -26.99 13.23
N ALA A 309 -13.23 -26.35 13.46
CA ALA A 309 -14.42 -26.70 12.68
C ALA A 309 -14.14 -26.54 11.17
N PRO A 310 -14.59 -27.50 10.34
CA PRO A 310 -14.27 -27.54 8.92
C PRO A 310 -14.86 -26.37 8.15
N LEU A 311 -14.41 -26.21 6.90
CA LEU A 311 -15.02 -25.32 5.91
C LEU A 311 -15.76 -26.22 4.90
N ASP A 312 -16.97 -26.66 5.25
CA ASP A 312 -17.73 -27.64 4.47
C ASP A 312 -19.14 -27.18 4.08
N GLY A 313 -19.49 -25.94 4.39
CA GLY A 313 -20.81 -25.38 4.12
C GLY A 313 -21.83 -25.65 5.22
N GLU A 314 -21.44 -26.20 6.36
CA GLU A 314 -22.33 -26.52 7.48
C GLU A 314 -21.80 -25.95 8.81
N GLY A 315 -22.70 -25.44 9.64
CA GLY A 315 -22.34 -25.07 11.01
C GLY A 315 -21.43 -23.84 11.11
N LEU A 316 -20.27 -24.00 11.76
CA LEU A 316 -19.36 -22.91 12.14
C LEU A 316 -17.96 -23.14 11.58
N MET A 317 -17.15 -22.08 11.49
CA MET A 317 -15.78 -22.16 11.00
C MET A 317 -14.77 -22.04 12.14
N GLY A 318 -13.77 -22.92 12.16
CA GLY A 318 -12.59 -22.79 13.01
C GLY A 318 -11.51 -21.94 12.35
N LEU A 319 -10.64 -21.32 13.14
CA LEU A 319 -9.48 -20.59 12.56
C LEU A 319 -8.52 -21.53 11.81
N ALA A 320 -8.31 -22.74 12.30
CA ALA A 320 -7.33 -23.70 11.81
C ALA A 320 -8.02 -25.05 11.47
N PRO A 321 -8.85 -25.10 10.42
CA PRO A 321 -9.71 -26.26 10.12
C PRO A 321 -8.93 -27.56 9.82
N ASN A 322 -7.67 -27.46 9.38
CA ASN A 322 -6.82 -28.64 9.12
C ASN A 322 -5.99 -29.08 10.34
N ALA A 323 -6.05 -28.36 11.46
CA ALA A 323 -5.36 -28.77 12.67
C ALA A 323 -5.99 -30.04 13.29
N GLU A 324 -5.16 -30.90 13.87
CA GLU A 324 -5.61 -32.08 14.61
C GLU A 324 -5.84 -31.74 16.08
N LEU A 325 -6.96 -32.17 16.66
CA LEU A 325 -7.21 -32.05 18.09
C LEU A 325 -6.82 -33.32 18.86
N MET A 326 -6.19 -33.14 20.01
CA MET A 326 -6.12 -34.16 21.06
C MET A 326 -6.84 -33.63 22.29
N THR A 327 -7.86 -34.34 22.77
CA THR A 327 -8.71 -33.83 23.84
C THR A 327 -8.52 -34.63 25.12
N TYR A 328 -8.54 -33.94 26.25
CA TYR A 328 -8.48 -34.58 27.56
C TYR A 328 -9.47 -33.93 28.51
N ASN A 329 -10.35 -34.73 29.13
CA ASN A 329 -11.30 -34.25 30.12
C ASN A 329 -10.79 -34.41 31.56
N PRO A 330 -10.44 -33.31 32.26
CA PRO A 330 -10.05 -33.37 33.66
C PRO A 330 -11.23 -33.17 34.64
N PHE A 331 -12.45 -32.95 34.15
CA PHE A 331 -13.62 -32.62 34.97
C PHE A 331 -14.44 -33.86 35.34
N ASP A 332 -14.89 -33.90 36.58
CA ASP A 332 -15.75 -34.97 37.10
C ASP A 332 -17.25 -34.63 36.99
N GLU A 333 -18.10 -35.52 37.51
CA GLU A 333 -19.56 -35.36 37.52
C GLU A 333 -20.05 -34.10 38.26
N THR A 334 -19.21 -33.46 39.08
CA THR A 334 -19.52 -32.22 39.79
C THR A 334 -19.25 -30.95 38.98
N LEU A 335 -18.90 -31.08 37.69
CA LEU A 335 -18.49 -29.98 36.82
C LEU A 335 -17.24 -29.24 37.29
N SER A 336 -16.45 -29.87 38.16
CA SER A 336 -15.25 -29.29 38.74
C SER A 336 -14.05 -30.17 38.44
N THR A 337 -12.86 -29.59 38.53
CA THR A 337 -11.59 -30.30 38.39
C THR A 337 -10.64 -29.88 39.51
N ASN A 338 -9.51 -30.59 39.62
CA ASN A 338 -8.43 -30.27 40.52
C ASN A 338 -7.09 -30.28 39.76
N PHE A 339 -6.06 -29.68 40.36
CA PHE A 339 -4.74 -29.56 39.72
C PHE A 339 -4.03 -30.91 39.49
N VAL A 340 -4.42 -32.00 40.16
CA VAL A 340 -3.85 -33.34 39.91
C VAL A 340 -4.35 -33.89 38.58
N ASP A 341 -5.66 -33.79 38.32
CA ASP A 341 -6.27 -34.24 37.06
C ASP A 341 -5.85 -33.35 35.88
N VAL A 342 -5.75 -32.04 36.10
CA VAL A 342 -5.19 -31.09 35.13
C VAL A 342 -3.74 -31.45 34.77
N ALA A 343 -2.89 -31.70 35.76
CA ALA A 343 -1.50 -32.11 35.51
C ALA A 343 -1.42 -33.45 34.77
N ALA A 344 -2.30 -34.41 35.09
CA ALA A 344 -2.36 -35.69 34.37
C ALA A 344 -2.75 -35.51 32.90
N GLY A 345 -3.69 -34.61 32.60
CA GLY A 345 -4.08 -34.26 31.24
C GLY A 345 -2.95 -33.59 30.46
N ILE A 346 -2.28 -32.59 31.04
CA ILE A 346 -1.12 -31.93 30.42
C ILE A 346 -0.01 -32.93 30.15
N GLU A 347 0.34 -33.79 31.12
CA GLU A 347 1.34 -34.86 30.93
C GLU A 347 0.94 -35.78 29.77
N TRP A 348 -0.34 -36.17 29.68
CA TRP A 348 -0.85 -37.08 28.65
C TRP A 348 -0.79 -36.48 27.24
N LEU A 349 -1.12 -35.20 27.10
CA LEU A 349 -1.07 -34.45 25.84
C LEU A 349 0.38 -34.18 25.40
N LEU A 350 1.25 -33.73 26.33
CA LEU A 350 2.69 -33.52 26.04
C LEU A 350 3.38 -34.80 25.58
N ALA A 351 3.04 -35.95 26.17
CA ALA A 351 3.56 -37.26 25.76
C ALA A 351 3.17 -37.68 24.33
N ARG A 352 2.31 -36.91 23.65
CA ARG A 352 1.83 -37.15 22.28
C ARG A 352 2.12 -35.99 21.33
N HIS A 353 3.03 -35.10 21.71
CA HIS A 353 3.52 -34.02 20.86
C HIS A 353 2.46 -32.98 20.46
N SER A 354 1.44 -32.74 21.30
CA SER A 354 0.65 -31.50 21.18
C SER A 354 1.58 -30.30 21.33
N ARG A 355 1.49 -29.33 20.40
CA ARG A 355 2.34 -28.12 20.40
C ARG A 355 1.61 -26.89 20.93
N VAL A 356 0.30 -26.82 20.75
CA VAL A 356 -0.55 -25.73 21.26
C VAL A 356 -1.55 -26.33 22.23
N PHE A 357 -1.73 -25.72 23.40
CA PHE A 357 -2.65 -26.18 24.43
C PHE A 357 -3.69 -25.11 24.69
N ASN A 358 -4.96 -25.45 24.52
CA ASN A 358 -6.08 -24.62 24.94
C ASN A 358 -6.58 -25.08 26.32
N LEU A 359 -6.52 -24.17 27.30
CA LEU A 359 -6.97 -24.40 28.67
C LEU A 359 -8.08 -23.40 29.02
N SER A 360 -9.31 -23.73 28.60
CA SER A 360 -10.51 -22.95 28.90
C SER A 360 -11.06 -23.24 30.31
N LEU A 361 -10.18 -23.20 31.32
CA LEU A 361 -10.47 -23.46 32.73
C LEU A 361 -9.72 -22.50 33.64
N GLY A 362 -10.22 -22.27 34.85
CA GLY A 362 -9.62 -21.31 35.77
C GLY A 362 -10.05 -21.49 37.23
N VAL A 363 -9.41 -20.72 38.11
CA VAL A 363 -9.69 -20.72 39.56
C VAL A 363 -10.38 -19.41 39.93
N PRO A 364 -11.56 -19.46 40.60
CA PRO A 364 -12.25 -18.26 41.04
C PRO A 364 -11.36 -17.30 41.84
N GLY A 365 -11.49 -15.99 41.56
CA GLY A 365 -10.73 -14.95 42.26
C GLY A 365 -9.26 -14.82 41.84
N THR A 366 -8.87 -15.42 40.71
CA THR A 366 -7.54 -15.25 40.12
C THR A 366 -7.66 -15.06 38.61
N THR A 367 -6.79 -14.23 38.03
CA THR A 367 -6.56 -14.21 36.57
C THR A 367 -5.60 -15.32 36.18
N PHE A 368 -4.60 -15.57 37.05
CA PHE A 368 -3.69 -16.70 36.95
C PHE A 368 -3.34 -17.18 38.36
N SER A 369 -3.49 -18.47 38.64
CA SER A 369 -3.34 -19.03 39.99
C SER A 369 -1.90 -19.51 40.26
N GLN A 370 -1.46 -19.40 41.52
CA GLN A 370 -0.12 -19.82 41.96
C GLN A 370 0.13 -21.32 41.78
N GLU A 371 -0.93 -22.12 41.82
CA GLU A 371 -0.91 -23.56 41.70
C GLU A 371 -0.43 -24.05 40.33
N TRP A 372 -0.57 -23.24 39.27
CA TRP A 372 0.03 -23.53 37.97
C TRP A 372 1.55 -23.70 38.06
N ALA A 373 2.24 -22.94 38.93
CA ALA A 373 3.67 -23.10 39.13
C ALA A 373 4.00 -24.54 39.58
N ASN A 374 3.17 -25.12 40.45
CA ASN A 374 3.35 -26.50 40.91
C ASN A 374 3.13 -27.53 39.79
N VAL A 375 2.15 -27.29 38.91
CA VAL A 375 1.90 -28.14 37.72
C VAL A 375 3.13 -28.14 36.81
N PHE A 376 3.62 -26.95 36.43
CA PHE A 376 4.77 -26.82 35.53
C PHE A 376 6.11 -27.18 36.18
N SER A 377 6.19 -27.24 37.51
CA SER A 377 7.36 -27.75 38.24
C SER A 377 7.43 -29.27 38.29
N ASN A 378 6.35 -29.98 37.91
CA ASN A 378 6.38 -31.43 37.81
C ASN A 378 7.41 -31.85 36.76
N SER A 379 8.42 -32.63 37.17
CA SER A 379 9.54 -33.05 36.30
C SER A 379 9.15 -33.67 34.96
N LYS A 380 7.97 -34.28 34.84
CA LYS A 380 7.51 -34.86 33.57
C LYS A 380 6.91 -33.81 32.63
N ILE A 381 6.22 -32.82 33.17
CA ILE A 381 5.66 -31.69 32.43
C ILE A 381 6.79 -30.72 32.08
N HIS A 382 7.57 -30.31 33.08
CA HIS A 382 8.65 -29.33 32.95
C HIS A 382 9.60 -29.61 31.79
N ARG A 383 9.99 -30.88 31.60
CA ARG A 383 10.94 -31.28 30.54
C ARG A 383 10.42 -31.06 29.12
N ASN A 384 9.10 -31.12 28.92
CA ASN A 384 8.48 -31.08 27.60
C ASN A 384 7.66 -29.80 27.39
N ALA A 385 7.32 -29.09 28.46
CA ALA A 385 6.49 -27.90 28.39
C ALA A 385 7.14 -26.79 27.57
N GLN A 386 8.48 -26.72 27.51
CA GLN A 386 9.18 -25.72 26.70
C GLN A 386 8.93 -25.87 25.19
N ASP A 387 8.53 -27.05 24.72
CA ASP A 387 8.21 -27.33 23.32
C ASP A 387 6.70 -27.11 23.01
N ALA A 388 5.95 -26.54 23.96
CA ALA A 388 4.51 -26.35 23.87
C ALA A 388 4.09 -24.92 24.27
N LEU A 389 3.12 -24.34 23.55
CA LEU A 389 2.45 -23.09 23.89
C LEU A 389 1.20 -23.40 24.73
N PHE A 390 1.01 -22.70 25.85
CA PHE A 390 -0.16 -22.84 26.70
C PHE A 390 -1.00 -21.56 26.70
N VAL A 391 -2.24 -21.69 26.24
CA VAL A 391 -3.22 -20.61 26.11
C VAL A 391 -4.30 -20.79 27.18
N PHE A 392 -4.38 -19.85 28.12
CA PHE A 392 -5.28 -19.90 29.27
C PHE A 392 -6.41 -18.89 29.12
N ALA A 393 -7.64 -19.30 29.43
CA ALA A 393 -8.72 -18.34 29.65
C ALA A 393 -8.49 -17.56 30.96
N ALA A 394 -8.62 -16.23 30.94
CA ALA A 394 -8.37 -15.37 32.10
C ALA A 394 -9.36 -15.56 33.26
N GLY A 395 -10.58 -16.03 32.97
CA GLY A 395 -11.67 -16.23 33.92
C GLY A 395 -12.74 -15.14 33.88
N ASN A 396 -13.91 -15.46 34.43
CA ASN A 396 -15.17 -14.73 34.20
C ASN A 396 -15.72 -14.03 35.46
N ASN A 397 -14.87 -13.47 36.33
CA ASN A 397 -15.29 -12.82 37.59
C ASN A 397 -15.17 -11.29 37.60
N GLY A 398 -14.70 -10.68 36.51
CA GLY A 398 -14.37 -9.25 36.46
C GLY A 398 -13.20 -8.88 37.37
N TYR A 399 -12.43 -9.86 37.83
CA TYR A 399 -11.35 -9.71 38.81
C TYR A 399 -10.09 -9.11 38.18
N THR A 400 -9.35 -8.30 38.94
CA THR A 400 -8.04 -7.80 38.51
C THR A 400 -6.97 -8.42 39.40
N GLN A 401 -6.01 -9.12 38.79
CA GLN A 401 -4.91 -9.75 39.51
C GLN A 401 -4.14 -8.70 40.33
N ASN A 402 -4.01 -8.95 41.63
CA ASN A 402 -3.44 -8.01 42.59
C ASN A 402 -2.27 -8.60 43.41
N PHE A 403 -1.86 -9.83 43.10
CA PHE A 403 -0.72 -10.49 43.73
C PHE A 403 0.17 -11.14 42.69
N ASN A 404 1.48 -11.16 42.96
CA ASN A 404 2.48 -11.79 42.10
C ASN A 404 2.45 -13.31 42.22
N ILE A 405 2.91 -13.98 41.16
CA ILE A 405 3.04 -15.43 41.10
C ILE A 405 4.52 -15.79 41.26
N ASP A 406 4.87 -16.58 42.28
CA ASP A 406 6.20 -17.16 42.39
C ASP A 406 6.39 -18.23 41.31
N TRP A 407 7.20 -17.91 40.31
CA TRP A 407 7.49 -18.75 39.14
C TRP A 407 8.92 -19.31 39.18
N SER A 408 9.60 -19.21 40.32
CA SER A 408 11.02 -19.55 40.49
C SER A 408 11.35 -20.99 40.12
N THR A 409 10.41 -21.91 40.33
CA THR A 409 10.58 -23.35 40.08
C THR A 409 10.37 -23.75 38.62
N VAL A 410 9.83 -22.84 37.79
CA VAL A 410 9.58 -23.05 36.35
C VAL A 410 10.59 -22.24 35.52
N GLY A 411 10.84 -20.99 35.90
CA GLY A 411 11.96 -20.18 35.40
C GLY A 411 11.72 -19.38 34.12
N THR A 412 10.78 -19.76 33.25
CA THR A 412 10.41 -18.99 32.04
C THR A 412 8.89 -18.93 31.84
N THR A 413 8.42 -17.85 31.22
CA THR A 413 7.02 -17.57 30.87
C THR A 413 6.81 -17.44 29.35
N ASP A 414 7.86 -17.69 28.56
CA ASP A 414 7.93 -17.37 27.12
C ASP A 414 6.89 -18.08 26.25
N ASN A 415 6.33 -19.17 26.74
CA ASN A 415 5.38 -20.04 26.05
C ASN A 415 3.98 -20.00 26.67
N LEU A 416 3.64 -18.93 27.39
CA LEU A 416 2.33 -18.74 28.03
C LEU A 416 1.58 -17.56 27.40
N ILE A 417 0.29 -17.73 27.14
CA ILE A 417 -0.63 -16.65 26.79
C ILE A 417 -1.87 -16.76 27.67
N ILE A 418 -2.29 -15.64 28.25
CA ILE A 418 -3.52 -15.52 29.03
C ILE A 418 -4.49 -14.64 28.25
N VAL A 419 -5.73 -15.09 28.11
CA VAL A 419 -6.69 -14.51 27.17
C VAL A 419 -7.90 -13.94 27.90
N GLY A 420 -8.05 -12.61 27.83
CA GLY A 420 -9.25 -11.90 28.24
C GLY A 420 -10.31 -11.84 27.14
N SER A 421 -11.51 -11.37 27.50
CA SER A 421 -12.66 -11.24 26.59
C SER A 421 -12.99 -9.77 26.36
N VAL A 422 -13.29 -9.43 25.10
CA VAL A 422 -13.94 -8.17 24.72
C VAL A 422 -15.35 -8.39 24.16
N ASP A 423 -16.16 -7.34 24.28
CA ASP A 423 -17.46 -7.22 23.62
C ASP A 423 -17.30 -6.89 22.12
N PRO A 424 -18.37 -6.95 21.31
CA PRO A 424 -18.32 -6.58 19.89
C PRO A 424 -17.90 -5.12 19.60
N MET A 425 -17.87 -4.26 20.63
CA MET A 425 -17.41 -2.87 20.54
C MET A 425 -15.94 -2.71 20.99
N ASN A 426 -15.19 -3.81 21.11
CA ASN A 426 -13.80 -3.87 21.58
C ASN A 426 -13.60 -3.36 23.02
N ARG A 427 -14.65 -3.29 23.84
CA ARG A 427 -14.55 -2.95 25.26
C ARG A 427 -14.32 -4.23 26.04
N ILE A 428 -13.48 -4.18 27.07
CA ILE A 428 -13.26 -5.33 27.95
C ILE A 428 -14.61 -5.82 28.50
N SER A 429 -14.93 -7.10 28.31
CA SER A 429 -16.19 -7.67 28.80
C SER A 429 -16.26 -7.50 30.32
N SER A 430 -17.43 -7.16 30.85
CA SER A 430 -17.61 -6.85 32.28
C SER A 430 -17.16 -8.00 33.19
N PHE A 431 -17.35 -9.24 32.73
CA PHE A 431 -16.93 -10.47 33.40
C PHE A 431 -15.45 -10.82 33.19
N SER A 432 -14.75 -10.26 32.21
CA SER A 432 -13.37 -10.65 31.93
C SER A 432 -12.46 -10.27 33.08
N ASN A 433 -11.70 -11.24 33.57
CA ASN A 433 -10.59 -10.97 34.47
C ASN A 433 -9.47 -10.19 33.74
N ARG A 434 -8.63 -9.48 34.51
CA ARG A 434 -7.60 -8.55 34.02
C ARG A 434 -6.24 -8.85 34.64
N PRO A 435 -5.13 -8.61 33.93
CA PRO A 435 -3.79 -8.93 34.40
C PRO A 435 -3.28 -8.00 35.52
N GLY A 436 -3.82 -6.79 35.64
CA GLY A 436 -3.36 -5.82 36.63
C GLY A 436 -1.86 -5.51 36.45
N ASN A 437 -1.21 -5.16 37.57
CA ASN A 437 0.23 -4.90 37.61
C ASN A 437 1.02 -6.08 38.20
N ALA A 438 0.42 -7.28 38.23
CA ALA A 438 1.06 -8.46 38.80
C ALA A 438 2.21 -8.97 37.90
N CYS A 439 3.15 -9.68 38.51
CA CYS A 439 4.26 -10.32 37.80
C CYS A 439 4.35 -11.82 38.10
N PHE A 440 4.92 -12.55 37.14
CA PHE A 440 5.64 -13.78 37.42
C PHE A 440 7.00 -13.41 38.01
N THR A 441 7.25 -13.77 39.26
CA THR A 441 8.53 -13.46 39.92
C THR A 441 9.43 -14.69 39.93
N VAL A 442 10.67 -14.52 39.48
CA VAL A 442 11.73 -15.53 39.59
C VAL A 442 12.70 -15.10 40.68
N ASN A 443 12.82 -15.90 41.73
CA ASN A 443 13.55 -15.59 42.96
C ASN A 443 13.14 -14.24 43.58
N GLY A 444 11.85 -13.90 43.50
CA GLY A 444 11.27 -12.66 44.02
C GLY A 444 11.50 -11.41 43.16
N VAL A 445 12.08 -11.55 41.96
CA VAL A 445 12.32 -10.45 41.02
C VAL A 445 11.34 -10.55 39.85
N CYS A 446 10.73 -9.43 39.46
CA CYS A 446 9.97 -9.31 38.22
C CYS A 446 10.92 -8.90 37.10
N GLY A 447 11.21 -9.81 36.17
CA GLY A 447 12.03 -9.54 34.99
C GLY A 447 11.30 -8.71 33.95
N GLU A 448 12.05 -8.24 32.95
CA GLU A 448 11.47 -7.66 31.74
C GLU A 448 10.73 -8.76 30.96
N GLY A 449 9.48 -8.51 30.55
CA GLY A 449 8.63 -9.51 29.89
C GLY A 449 7.95 -10.52 30.83
N ASP A 450 8.20 -10.44 32.14
CA ASP A 450 7.59 -11.33 33.14
C ASP A 450 6.35 -10.72 33.83
N ARG A 451 5.92 -9.52 33.42
CA ARG A 451 4.67 -8.96 33.95
C ARG A 451 3.52 -9.78 33.38
N LEU A 452 2.47 -10.00 34.17
CA LEU A 452 1.33 -10.79 33.71
C LEU A 452 0.71 -10.18 32.44
N MET A 453 0.70 -8.84 32.36
CA MET A 453 0.22 -8.09 31.20
C MET A 453 1.09 -8.24 29.94
N ASP A 454 2.37 -8.62 30.07
CA ASP A 454 3.24 -8.90 28.91
C ASP A 454 2.86 -10.23 28.23
N ARG A 455 2.22 -11.14 28.97
CA ARG A 455 1.70 -12.45 28.51
C ARG A 455 0.18 -12.49 28.38
N PHE A 456 -0.46 -11.32 28.43
CA PHE A 456 -1.91 -11.21 28.35
C PHE A 456 -2.31 -10.55 27.03
N LEU A 457 -3.33 -11.08 26.37
CA LEU A 457 -4.01 -10.41 25.26
C LEU A 457 -5.51 -10.63 25.39
N VAL A 458 -6.32 -9.91 24.62
CA VAL A 458 -7.77 -10.12 24.58
C VAL A 458 -8.22 -10.66 23.23
N ALA A 459 -9.32 -11.39 23.19
CA ALA A 459 -10.00 -11.73 21.95
C ALA A 459 -11.52 -11.58 22.15
N PRO A 460 -12.31 -11.52 21.06
CA PRO A 460 -13.77 -11.58 21.18
C PRO A 460 -14.19 -12.80 21.97
N GLY A 461 -14.98 -12.58 23.02
CA GLY A 461 -15.48 -13.65 23.89
C GLY A 461 -16.92 -13.45 24.32
N GLU A 462 -17.63 -12.46 23.78
CA GLU A 462 -19.03 -12.15 24.07
C GLU A 462 -19.87 -12.36 22.82
N LEU A 463 -21.06 -12.97 23.00
CA LEU A 463 -21.99 -13.34 21.93
C LEU A 463 -21.34 -14.16 20.80
N ILE A 464 -20.40 -15.04 21.12
CA ILE A 464 -19.70 -15.89 20.15
C ILE A 464 -20.60 -17.04 19.74
N LEU A 465 -20.77 -17.23 18.43
CA LEU A 465 -21.47 -18.38 17.86
C LEU A 465 -20.57 -19.62 17.97
N VAL A 466 -21.05 -20.63 18.69
CA VAL A 466 -20.31 -21.86 18.97
C VAL A 466 -21.18 -23.10 18.82
N SER A 467 -20.54 -24.27 18.73
CA SER A 467 -21.21 -25.57 18.76
C SER A 467 -22.09 -25.75 19.99
N ASP A 468 -23.29 -26.30 19.82
CA ASP A 468 -24.09 -26.82 20.94
C ASP A 468 -23.72 -28.27 21.33
N GLY A 469 -22.84 -28.91 20.55
CA GLY A 469 -22.40 -30.29 20.69
C GLY A 469 -23.40 -31.35 20.20
N GLN A 470 -24.51 -30.95 19.59
CA GLN A 470 -25.57 -31.80 19.06
C GLN A 470 -25.80 -31.59 17.56
N GLY A 471 -24.85 -30.93 16.88
CA GLY A 471 -24.93 -30.60 15.45
C GLY A 471 -25.61 -29.26 15.15
N GLY A 472 -25.94 -28.48 16.18
CA GLY A 472 -26.42 -27.11 16.07
C GLY A 472 -25.41 -26.11 16.64
N VAL A 473 -25.80 -24.84 16.68
CA VAL A 473 -25.00 -23.77 17.27
C VAL A 473 -25.81 -22.92 18.24
N VAL A 474 -25.11 -22.23 19.12
CA VAL A 474 -25.67 -21.35 20.14
C VAL A 474 -24.71 -20.21 20.42
N ARG A 475 -25.22 -19.04 20.83
CA ARG A 475 -24.38 -17.93 21.27
C ARG A 475 -24.00 -18.05 22.73
N MET A 476 -22.71 -17.92 23.01
CA MET A 476 -22.15 -18.02 24.34
C MET A 476 -21.22 -16.84 24.65
N SER A 477 -20.98 -16.60 25.94
CA SER A 477 -20.06 -15.55 26.39
C SER A 477 -19.15 -16.06 27.51
N GLY A 478 -17.87 -15.71 27.45
CA GLY A 478 -16.85 -16.12 28.40
C GLY A 478 -15.44 -16.05 27.81
N THR A 479 -14.44 -15.84 28.66
CA THR A 479 -13.01 -15.93 28.27
C THR A 479 -12.63 -17.31 27.72
N SER A 480 -13.41 -18.33 28.07
CA SER A 480 -13.31 -19.70 27.53
C SER A 480 -13.54 -19.79 26.02
N PHE A 481 -14.22 -18.82 25.41
CA PHE A 481 -14.43 -18.74 23.95
C PHE A 481 -13.46 -17.78 23.26
N ALA A 482 -12.83 -16.86 24.01
CA ALA A 482 -11.73 -16.05 23.50
C ALA A 482 -10.43 -16.85 23.37
N ALA A 483 -10.10 -17.69 24.37
CA ALA A 483 -8.90 -18.55 24.37
C ALA A 483 -8.75 -19.48 23.13
N PRO A 484 -9.80 -20.17 22.65
CA PRO A 484 -9.67 -21.01 21.45
C PRO A 484 -9.40 -20.21 20.17
N LEU A 485 -9.85 -18.95 20.06
CA LEU A 485 -9.50 -18.11 18.91
C LEU A 485 -7.98 -17.90 18.84
N VAL A 486 -7.35 -17.66 19.99
CA VAL A 486 -5.89 -17.50 20.11
C VAL A 486 -5.16 -18.83 19.85
N SER A 487 -5.72 -19.95 20.34
CA SER A 487 -5.16 -21.28 20.08
C SER A 487 -5.24 -21.66 18.58
N GLY A 488 -6.33 -21.30 17.90
CA GLY A 488 -6.48 -21.46 16.46
C GLY A 488 -5.52 -20.57 15.67
N ALA A 489 -5.35 -19.31 16.06
CA ALA A 489 -4.36 -18.41 15.47
C ALA A 489 -2.93 -18.94 15.65
N ALA A 490 -2.59 -19.46 16.83
CA ALA A 490 -1.30 -20.11 17.08
C ALA A 490 -1.09 -21.32 16.16
N ALA A 491 -2.13 -22.12 15.92
CA ALA A 491 -2.06 -23.26 15.01
C ALA A 491 -1.87 -22.81 13.55
N LEU A 492 -2.48 -21.71 13.11
CA LEU A 492 -2.22 -21.12 11.79
C LEU A 492 -0.76 -20.67 11.64
N VAL A 493 -0.24 -19.90 12.60
CA VAL A 493 1.15 -19.42 12.58
C VAL A 493 2.14 -20.59 12.57
N GLN A 494 1.94 -21.58 13.45
CA GLN A 494 2.79 -22.77 13.50
C GLN A 494 2.69 -23.62 12.24
N GLY A 495 1.50 -23.74 11.64
CA GLY A 495 1.28 -24.50 10.40
C GLY A 495 1.96 -23.84 9.19
N ARG A 496 1.97 -22.50 9.14
CA ARG A 496 2.66 -21.75 8.08
C ARG A 496 4.18 -21.81 8.22
N TRP A 497 4.69 -21.70 9.44
CA TRP A 497 6.13 -21.71 9.74
C TRP A 497 6.47 -22.83 10.73
N GLY A 498 6.53 -24.08 10.21
CA GLY A 498 6.66 -25.31 11.00
C GLY A 498 7.91 -25.41 11.88
N TRP A 499 8.94 -24.62 11.55
CA TRP A 499 10.23 -24.54 12.24
C TRP A 499 10.24 -23.54 13.41
N LEU A 500 9.22 -22.69 13.54
CA LEU A 500 9.11 -21.79 14.69
C LEU A 500 8.94 -22.60 15.97
N GLY A 501 9.68 -22.20 17.00
CA GLY A 501 9.46 -22.66 18.36
C GLY A 501 8.16 -22.06 18.90
N THR A 502 7.58 -22.71 19.92
CA THR A 502 6.32 -22.25 20.52
C THR A 502 6.43 -20.90 21.21
N ARG A 503 7.63 -20.54 21.70
CA ARG A 503 7.97 -19.17 22.11
C ARG A 503 7.83 -18.17 20.97
N ASP A 504 8.35 -18.50 19.79
CA ASP A 504 8.30 -17.60 18.62
C ASP A 504 6.85 -17.38 18.19
N VAL A 505 6.05 -18.45 18.19
CA VAL A 505 4.61 -18.35 17.92
C VAL A 505 3.91 -17.45 18.95
N ALA A 506 4.25 -17.57 20.23
CA ALA A 506 3.69 -16.70 21.26
C ALA A 506 4.07 -15.23 21.04
N ASP A 507 5.35 -14.96 20.76
CA ASP A 507 5.86 -13.62 20.51
C ASP A 507 5.24 -13.01 19.25
N VAL A 508 4.98 -13.78 18.19
CA VAL A 508 4.25 -13.33 17.00
C VAL A 508 2.88 -12.81 17.40
N LEU A 509 2.06 -13.61 18.11
CA LEU A 509 0.70 -13.23 18.49
C LEU A 509 0.68 -12.04 19.46
N LEU A 510 1.61 -11.99 20.41
CA LEU A 510 1.71 -10.91 21.40
C LEU A 510 2.27 -9.60 20.82
N ARG A 511 3.05 -9.66 19.74
CA ARG A 511 3.61 -8.47 19.07
C ARG A 511 2.72 -7.96 17.95
N SER A 512 1.91 -8.82 17.33
CA SER A 512 0.95 -8.43 16.29
C SER A 512 -0.38 -7.93 16.84
N ALA A 513 -0.64 -8.10 18.14
CA ALA A 513 -1.89 -7.70 18.76
C ALA A 513 -2.20 -6.21 18.53
N ARG A 514 -3.46 -5.92 18.17
CA ARG A 514 -3.97 -4.57 17.98
C ARG A 514 -4.12 -3.88 19.33
N ASP A 515 -3.33 -2.83 19.55
CA ASP A 515 -3.33 -2.06 20.80
C ASP A 515 -4.72 -1.49 21.12
N LEU A 516 -5.21 -1.75 22.33
CA LEU A 516 -6.50 -1.27 22.84
C LEU A 516 -6.30 -0.61 24.20
N GLY A 517 -7.10 0.44 24.46
CA GLY A 517 -7.05 1.13 25.75
C GLY A 517 -5.92 2.16 25.80
N ALA A 518 -5.00 2.01 26.76
CA ALA A 518 -3.88 2.92 26.91
C ALA A 518 -2.75 2.51 25.96
N PRO A 519 -2.03 3.46 25.32
CA PRO A 519 -0.98 3.12 24.36
C PRO A 519 0.09 2.17 24.94
N GLY A 520 0.38 1.10 24.21
CA GLY A 520 1.32 0.05 24.59
C GLY A 520 0.73 -0.96 25.58
N THR A 521 1.59 -1.74 26.22
CA THR A 521 1.12 -2.80 27.14
C THR A 521 0.49 -2.22 28.41
N ASP A 522 -0.75 -2.62 28.71
CA ASP A 522 -1.53 -2.06 29.82
C ASP A 522 -2.15 -3.13 30.75
N ALA A 523 -2.62 -2.68 31.92
CA ALA A 523 -3.12 -3.54 33.00
C ALA A 523 -4.54 -4.10 32.76
N VAL A 524 -5.22 -3.71 31.68
CA VAL A 524 -6.58 -4.13 31.31
C VAL A 524 -6.56 -5.04 30.09
N TYR A 525 -5.97 -4.58 28.98
CA TYR A 525 -5.95 -5.31 27.70
C TYR A 525 -4.64 -6.07 27.45
N GLY A 526 -3.62 -5.85 28.28
CA GLY A 526 -2.33 -6.50 28.13
C GLY A 526 -1.63 -6.00 26.88
N ARG A 527 -1.36 -6.89 25.94
CA ARG A 527 -0.77 -6.57 24.63
C ARG A 527 -1.79 -6.03 23.61
N GLY A 528 -3.08 -6.02 23.95
CA GLY A 528 -4.14 -5.63 23.05
C GLY A 528 -4.95 -6.82 22.55
N MET A 529 -5.69 -6.62 21.46
CA MET A 529 -6.58 -7.63 20.89
C MET A 529 -5.88 -8.50 19.85
N LEU A 530 -6.20 -9.79 19.83
CA LEU A 530 -5.76 -10.71 18.78
C LEU A 530 -6.01 -10.11 17.39
N ASP A 531 -4.97 -10.10 16.57
CA ASP A 531 -5.01 -9.71 15.17
C ASP A 531 -4.30 -10.78 14.34
N VAL A 532 -5.10 -11.60 13.66
CA VAL A 532 -4.64 -12.74 12.87
C VAL A 532 -4.01 -12.28 11.56
N ARG A 533 -4.53 -11.20 10.95
CA ARG A 533 -3.93 -10.63 9.74
C ARG A 533 -2.52 -10.14 10.05
N ALA A 534 -2.36 -9.33 11.09
CA ALA A 534 -1.06 -8.84 11.51
C ALA A 534 -0.12 -9.98 11.92
N ALA A 535 -0.63 -11.03 12.59
CA ALA A 535 0.18 -12.22 12.91
C ALA A 535 0.72 -12.94 11.67
N MET A 536 0.00 -12.87 10.55
CA MET A 536 0.38 -13.47 9.27
C MET A 536 1.17 -12.53 8.35
N SER A 537 1.43 -11.29 8.80
CA SER A 537 2.20 -10.26 8.10
C SER A 537 3.53 -9.97 8.83
N PRO A 538 4.47 -9.24 8.19
CA PRO A 538 5.67 -8.76 8.86
C PRO A 538 5.35 -7.93 10.11
N LEU A 539 6.07 -8.17 11.21
CA LEU A 539 5.91 -7.39 12.46
C LEU A 539 6.64 -6.04 12.36
N ASP A 540 7.70 -5.98 11.56
CA ASP A 540 8.50 -4.80 11.32
C ASP A 540 8.91 -4.76 9.83
N SER A 541 8.20 -3.96 9.05
CA SER A 541 8.48 -3.78 7.62
C SER A 541 9.87 -3.21 7.36
N ASP A 542 10.47 -2.49 8.31
CA ASP A 542 11.78 -1.85 8.16
C ASP A 542 12.93 -2.85 8.36
N ALA A 543 12.64 -3.99 9.01
CA ALA A 543 13.61 -5.04 9.31
C ALA A 543 13.61 -6.20 8.31
N LEU A 544 12.83 -6.06 7.22
CA LEU A 544 12.77 -7.07 6.17
C LEU A 544 14.09 -7.19 5.43
N TYR A 545 14.44 -8.42 5.06
CA TYR A 545 15.62 -8.74 4.29
C TYR A 545 15.33 -9.81 3.25
N LEU A 546 16.20 -9.93 2.26
CA LEU A 546 16.23 -11.09 1.38
C LEU A 546 17.55 -11.83 1.53
N VAL A 547 17.54 -13.10 1.12
CA VAL A 547 18.73 -13.93 1.07
C VAL A 547 19.07 -14.20 -0.39
N THR A 548 20.27 -13.82 -0.79
CA THR A 548 20.76 -13.94 -2.18
C THR A 548 21.15 -15.38 -2.52
N GLY A 549 21.41 -15.65 -3.81
CA GLY A 549 21.84 -16.98 -4.27
C GLY A 549 23.18 -17.48 -3.71
N ASP A 550 24.00 -16.61 -3.14
CA ASP A 550 25.23 -16.96 -2.39
C ASP A 550 25.00 -17.02 -0.87
N ASN A 551 23.74 -17.11 -0.43
CA ASN A 551 23.30 -17.15 0.97
C ASN A 551 23.76 -15.92 1.79
N VAL A 552 23.82 -14.76 1.15
CA VAL A 552 24.14 -13.49 1.82
C VAL A 552 22.84 -12.76 2.13
N ARG A 553 22.69 -12.35 3.39
CA ARG A 553 21.60 -11.48 3.82
C ARG A 553 21.77 -10.08 3.23
N ARG A 554 20.71 -9.55 2.65
CA ARG A 554 20.60 -8.16 2.17
C ARG A 554 19.37 -7.53 2.79
N ASP A 555 19.60 -6.63 3.73
CA ASP A 555 18.53 -5.85 4.34
C ASP A 555 17.92 -4.93 3.29
N LEU A 556 16.59 -4.83 3.29
CA LEU A 556 15.87 -3.91 2.43
C LEU A 556 15.78 -2.51 3.06
N GLY A 557 15.89 -2.41 4.38
CA GLY A 557 15.89 -1.16 5.15
C GLY A 557 14.56 -0.40 5.05
N LYS A 558 14.47 0.77 5.71
CA LYS A 558 13.33 1.71 5.65
C LYS A 558 12.89 2.12 4.23
N SER A 559 13.74 1.83 3.25
CA SER A 559 13.69 2.21 1.84
C SER A 559 13.38 1.02 0.92
N GLY A 560 13.05 -0.13 1.51
CA GLY A 560 12.90 -1.43 0.85
C GLY A 560 11.65 -1.59 0.00
N ILE A 561 10.65 -0.74 0.24
CA ILE A 561 9.60 -0.46 -0.74
C ILE A 561 10.25 0.48 -1.74
N VAL A 562 10.80 -0.07 -2.82
CA VAL A 562 11.53 0.62 -3.89
C VAL A 562 10.63 1.71 -4.47
N ARG A 563 10.60 2.91 -3.90
CA ARG A 563 9.94 4.07 -4.50
C ARG A 563 10.78 4.55 -5.71
N GLY A 564 10.80 3.77 -6.79
CA GLY A 564 11.50 4.01 -8.05
C GLY A 564 10.69 3.53 -9.27
N ASN A 565 10.92 4.16 -10.43
CA ASN A 565 10.25 3.86 -11.71
C ASN A 565 10.65 2.50 -12.32
N LEU A 566 10.49 1.43 -11.56
CA LEU A 566 10.70 0.06 -12.02
C LEU A 566 9.44 -0.49 -12.70
N ASN A 567 8.98 0.19 -13.75
CA ASN A 567 7.89 -0.31 -14.58
C ASN A 567 8.43 -1.32 -15.59
N PHE A 568 8.81 -2.50 -15.09
CA PHE A 568 8.80 -3.67 -15.95
C PHE A 568 7.35 -4.05 -16.19
N HIS A 569 6.73 -3.38 -17.15
CA HIS A 569 5.48 -3.88 -17.71
C HIS A 569 5.74 -5.33 -18.07
N SER A 570 5.00 -6.21 -17.43
CA SER A 570 5.10 -7.65 -17.54
C SER A 570 3.67 -8.20 -17.49
N PRO A 571 3.32 -9.16 -18.34
CA PRO A 571 2.05 -9.86 -18.27
C PRO A 571 1.92 -10.77 -17.04
N ASP A 572 3.03 -11.06 -16.34
CA ASP A 572 3.08 -11.93 -15.16
C ASP A 572 3.34 -11.11 -13.88
N GLU A 573 2.59 -11.41 -12.81
CA GLU A 573 2.82 -10.85 -11.47
C GLU A 573 4.09 -11.47 -10.86
N TYR A 574 5.20 -10.73 -10.87
CA TYR A 574 6.46 -11.18 -10.30
C TYR A 574 6.43 -11.06 -8.79
N SER A 575 6.89 -12.10 -8.09
CA SER A 575 6.94 -12.11 -6.63
C SER A 575 8.34 -12.36 -6.10
N VAL A 576 8.66 -11.69 -5.01
CA VAL A 576 9.91 -11.86 -4.27
C VAL A 576 9.62 -12.46 -2.91
N VAL A 577 10.62 -13.14 -2.34
CA VAL A 577 10.51 -13.70 -0.99
C VAL A 577 11.33 -12.85 -0.06
N LEU A 578 10.65 -12.29 0.92
CA LEU A 578 11.23 -11.51 1.99
C LEU A 578 11.22 -12.34 3.28
N PHE A 579 12.13 -12.00 4.16
CA PHE A 579 12.31 -12.64 5.43
C PHE A 579 12.35 -11.60 6.54
N GLU A 580 11.95 -12.03 7.74
CA GLU A 580 12.16 -11.28 8.97
C GLU A 580 12.68 -12.21 10.06
N ASP A 581 13.44 -11.69 11.01
CA ASP A 581 13.88 -12.47 12.17
C ASP A 581 12.81 -12.45 13.28
N ILE A 582 12.63 -13.61 13.92
CA ILE A 582 11.85 -13.78 15.14
C ILE A 582 12.68 -14.58 16.15
N ASN A 583 13.17 -13.90 17.19
CA ASN A 583 14.15 -14.45 18.13
C ASN A 583 15.37 -15.07 17.41
N ASP A 584 15.60 -16.37 17.57
CA ASP A 584 16.68 -17.13 16.92
C ASP A 584 16.24 -17.81 15.61
N ASN A 585 15.00 -17.57 15.18
CA ASN A 585 14.37 -18.10 13.97
C ASN A 585 13.97 -16.97 13.01
N PHE A 586 13.30 -17.30 11.92
CA PHE A 586 12.86 -16.35 10.91
C PHE A 586 11.51 -16.75 10.31
N ARG A 587 10.84 -15.81 9.64
CA ARG A 587 9.61 -16.02 8.86
C ARG A 587 9.81 -15.54 7.43
N ASP A 588 9.06 -16.10 6.49
CA ASP A 588 9.10 -15.72 5.08
C ASP A 588 7.75 -15.23 4.56
N PHE A 589 7.81 -14.28 3.61
CA PHE A 589 6.68 -13.59 2.99
C PHE A 589 6.87 -13.52 1.49
N VAL A 590 5.83 -13.88 0.74
CA VAL A 590 5.80 -13.70 -0.72
C VAL A 590 5.07 -12.40 -1.01
N VAL A 591 5.75 -11.44 -1.61
CA VAL A 591 5.21 -10.12 -1.92
C VAL A 591 5.38 -9.82 -3.40
N SER A 592 4.48 -9.03 -3.98
CA SER A 592 4.62 -8.61 -5.37
C SER A 592 5.87 -7.73 -5.50
N ILE A 593 6.57 -7.83 -6.63
CA ILE A 593 7.66 -6.90 -6.94
C ILE A 593 7.14 -5.47 -6.94
N ALA A 594 5.88 -5.25 -7.35
CA ALA A 594 5.24 -3.94 -7.35
C ALA A 594 5.07 -3.38 -5.93
N ASP A 595 4.72 -4.23 -4.95
CA ASP A 595 4.58 -3.81 -3.54
C ASP A 595 5.93 -3.44 -2.91
N VAL A 596 7.01 -4.03 -3.42
CA VAL A 596 8.37 -3.65 -3.07
C VAL A 596 8.97 -2.71 -4.10
N THR A 597 8.23 -2.25 -5.12
CA THR A 597 8.63 -1.27 -6.14
C THR A 597 7.52 -0.26 -6.40
N ALA A 598 7.43 0.77 -5.57
CA ALA A 598 6.66 1.95 -5.86
C ALA A 598 7.18 2.72 -7.09
N GLY A 599 6.49 2.56 -8.22
CA GLY A 599 6.50 3.58 -9.26
C GLY A 599 6.08 4.92 -8.67
N PHE A 600 6.63 6.02 -9.15
CA PHE A 600 6.27 7.38 -8.72
C PHE A 600 4.83 7.80 -9.10
N THR A 601 3.98 6.86 -9.52
CA THR A 601 2.62 7.17 -9.98
C THR A 601 1.68 7.49 -8.82
N ASP A 602 1.89 6.92 -7.63
CA ASP A 602 0.93 7.04 -6.53
C ASP A 602 1.52 7.72 -5.29
N GLU A 603 1.23 9.02 -5.16
CA GLU A 603 0.69 9.64 -3.95
C GLU A 603 0.53 11.14 -4.25
N GLU A 604 -0.60 11.48 -4.91
CA GLU A 604 -1.39 12.72 -4.92
C GLU A 604 -0.70 14.09 -5.09
N LEU A 605 0.44 14.35 -4.46
CA LEU A 605 1.23 15.58 -4.58
C LEU A 605 2.13 15.58 -5.84
N ALA A 606 2.74 14.43 -6.15
CA ALA A 606 3.51 14.26 -7.39
C ALA A 606 2.59 14.29 -8.61
N ALA A 607 1.41 13.67 -8.54
CA ALA A 607 0.41 13.74 -9.59
C ALA A 607 -0.09 15.18 -9.84
N ALA A 608 -0.21 16.02 -8.81
CA ALA A 608 -0.57 17.43 -9.00
C ALA A 608 0.57 18.23 -9.68
N ILE A 609 1.82 18.02 -9.27
CA ILE A 609 2.99 18.69 -9.87
C ILE A 609 3.25 18.18 -11.29
N ASP A 610 3.14 16.87 -11.53
CA ASP A 610 3.36 16.25 -12.83
C ASP A 610 2.18 16.50 -13.78
N ALA A 611 0.93 16.48 -13.31
CA ALA A 611 -0.20 16.90 -14.14
C ALA A 611 -0.11 18.39 -14.49
N GLN A 612 0.28 19.24 -13.54
CA GLN A 612 0.53 20.65 -13.81
C GLN A 612 1.70 20.84 -14.79
N THR A 613 2.82 20.13 -14.62
CA THR A 613 3.99 20.19 -15.50
C THR A 613 3.66 19.63 -16.90
N TYR A 614 2.90 18.54 -16.95
CA TYR A 614 2.40 17.91 -18.16
C TYR A 614 1.44 18.83 -18.93
N LEU A 615 0.52 19.49 -18.21
CA LEU A 615 -0.36 20.53 -18.74
C LEU A 615 0.46 21.74 -19.18
N GLU A 616 1.47 22.15 -18.40
CA GLU A 616 2.31 23.31 -18.68
C GLU A 616 3.13 23.11 -19.94
N GLU A 617 3.80 21.98 -20.14
CA GLU A 617 4.59 21.69 -21.35
C GLU A 617 3.75 21.60 -22.62
N ARG A 618 2.56 21.00 -22.54
CA ARG A 618 1.67 20.87 -23.72
C ARG A 618 0.86 22.11 -23.99
N ASN A 619 0.78 23.01 -23.01
CA ASN A 619 0.17 24.32 -23.17
C ASN A 619 1.21 25.45 -23.24
N ALA A 620 2.53 25.16 -23.16
CA ALA A 620 3.57 26.16 -23.09
C ALA A 620 3.73 26.94 -24.40
N ASP A 621 4.31 28.13 -24.24
CA ASP A 621 4.28 29.27 -25.15
C ASP A 621 4.38 28.88 -26.63
N THR A 622 3.33 29.18 -27.38
CA THR A 622 3.33 29.16 -28.84
C THR A 622 4.13 30.35 -29.34
N GLU A 623 5.45 30.32 -29.15
CA GLU A 623 6.27 31.45 -29.50
C GLU A 623 6.18 31.79 -30.99
N SER A 624 6.13 33.09 -31.27
CA SER A 624 6.23 33.56 -32.64
C SER A 624 7.62 33.20 -33.17
N GLY A 625 7.73 32.57 -34.34
CA GLY A 625 9.01 32.16 -34.97
C GLY A 625 9.96 33.30 -35.38
N GLY A 626 9.95 34.43 -34.66
CA GLY A 626 10.58 35.69 -35.01
C GLY A 626 9.82 36.46 -36.11
N ASP A 627 8.85 35.81 -36.77
CA ASP A 627 8.07 36.33 -37.89
C ASP A 627 6.57 36.54 -37.58
N GLY A 628 6.15 36.25 -36.34
CA GLY A 628 4.76 36.34 -35.90
C GLY A 628 3.95 35.05 -36.03
N THR A 629 4.52 33.94 -36.49
CA THR A 629 3.82 32.65 -36.67
C THR A 629 3.97 31.71 -35.47
N THR A 630 2.93 30.96 -35.14
CA THR A 630 2.93 29.99 -34.03
C THR A 630 3.92 28.84 -34.29
N ALA A 631 4.84 28.61 -33.34
CA ALA A 631 5.69 27.42 -33.29
C ALA A 631 5.52 26.68 -31.95
N PHE A 632 5.50 25.35 -31.98
CA PHE A 632 5.44 24.50 -30.78
C PHE A 632 6.85 24.22 -30.26
N ARG A 633 7.40 25.12 -29.45
CA ARG A 633 8.78 25.04 -28.92
C ARG A 633 8.84 25.52 -27.48
N ASP A 634 9.42 24.69 -26.60
CA ASP A 634 9.60 25.04 -25.19
C ASP A 634 10.91 25.81 -24.94
N MET A 635 11.91 25.58 -25.79
CA MET A 635 13.21 26.26 -25.67
C MET A 635 13.30 27.42 -26.67
N VAL A 636 13.13 28.64 -26.16
CA VAL A 636 13.49 29.86 -26.89
C VAL A 636 14.74 30.46 -26.30
N GLU A 637 15.77 30.52 -27.13
CA GLU A 637 17.08 31.02 -26.75
C GLU A 637 17.19 32.53 -26.95
N TYR A 638 17.31 33.26 -25.84
CA TYR A 638 17.71 34.65 -25.83
C TYR A 638 19.23 34.76 -25.94
N GLY A 639 19.70 35.15 -27.13
CA GLY A 639 21.11 35.28 -27.43
C GLY A 639 21.64 36.71 -27.31
N ALA A 640 22.64 36.93 -26.44
CA ALA A 640 23.38 38.19 -26.36
C ALA A 640 24.82 38.04 -26.91
N PRO A 641 25.20 38.74 -27.99
CA PRO A 641 26.55 38.66 -28.52
C PRO A 641 27.55 39.26 -27.51
N MET A 642 28.47 38.43 -27.02
CA MET A 642 29.53 38.85 -26.09
C MET A 642 30.77 39.33 -26.83
N MET A 643 31.07 38.71 -27.97
CA MET A 643 32.22 39.02 -28.79
C MET A 643 31.90 38.79 -30.26
N ASN A 644 32.34 39.72 -31.10
CA ASN A 644 32.28 39.57 -32.54
C ASN A 644 33.62 40.00 -33.15
N ARG A 645 34.34 39.05 -33.77
CA ARG A 645 35.66 39.30 -34.35
C ARG A 645 35.74 38.67 -35.74
N GLY A 646 35.39 39.46 -36.75
CA GLY A 646 35.27 38.97 -38.13
C GLY A 646 34.09 38.01 -38.24
N ASP A 647 34.35 36.79 -38.73
CA ASP A 647 33.32 35.76 -38.90
C ASP A 647 33.10 34.91 -37.63
N PHE A 648 33.94 35.09 -36.60
CA PHE A 648 33.82 34.41 -35.32
C PHE A 648 32.97 35.22 -34.34
N GLN A 649 31.92 34.58 -33.83
CA GLN A 649 30.96 35.16 -32.90
C GLN A 649 30.87 34.29 -31.63
N VAL A 650 30.87 34.94 -30.48
CA VAL A 650 30.57 34.33 -29.17
C VAL A 650 29.28 34.95 -28.66
N THR A 651 28.30 34.12 -28.35
CA THR A 651 26.96 34.51 -27.92
C THR A 651 26.65 33.80 -26.60
N ALA A 652 26.29 34.57 -25.57
CA ALA A 652 25.65 34.01 -24.37
C ALA A 652 24.21 33.67 -24.70
N LEU A 653 23.74 32.51 -24.28
CA LEU A 653 22.40 32.02 -24.47
C LEU A 653 21.73 31.89 -23.10
N ALA A 654 20.49 32.32 -23.01
CA ALA A 654 19.60 31.99 -21.90
C ALA A 654 18.29 31.44 -22.45
N ALA A 655 17.73 30.41 -21.83
CA ALA A 655 16.45 29.83 -22.23
C ALA A 655 15.64 29.41 -21.00
N ARG A 656 14.34 29.16 -21.18
CA ARG A 656 13.50 28.60 -20.12
C ARG A 656 14.04 27.24 -19.68
N ARG A 657 13.94 26.94 -18.38
CA ARG A 657 14.28 25.63 -17.82
C ARG A 657 13.06 24.70 -17.80
N ASP A 658 13.32 23.39 -17.89
CA ASP A 658 12.28 22.37 -17.70
C ASP A 658 11.62 22.57 -16.33
N PRO A 659 10.28 22.75 -16.27
CA PRO A 659 9.56 22.90 -15.01
C PRO A 659 9.79 21.77 -14.00
N ARG A 660 10.08 20.53 -14.45
CA ARG A 660 10.42 19.40 -13.55
C ARG A 660 11.71 19.61 -12.77
N GLU A 661 12.60 20.46 -13.28
CA GLU A 661 13.87 20.80 -12.64
C GLU A 661 13.83 22.13 -11.88
N ALA A 662 12.76 22.90 -12.06
CA ALA A 662 12.60 24.22 -11.46
C ALA A 662 12.12 24.17 -9.99
N THR A 663 11.71 22.99 -9.51
CA THR A 663 11.18 22.76 -8.16
C THR A 663 12.26 22.65 -7.07
N ASN A 664 13.54 22.53 -7.43
CA ASN A 664 14.65 22.43 -6.48
C ASN A 664 15.12 23.82 -6.00
N SER A 665 15.15 24.03 -4.68
CA SER A 665 15.41 25.35 -4.09
C SER A 665 16.91 25.67 -4.09
N GLY A 666 17.41 26.25 -5.19
CA GLY A 666 18.81 26.68 -5.27
C GLY A 666 19.39 26.80 -6.67
N GLU A 667 18.70 26.28 -7.67
CA GLU A 667 19.16 26.35 -9.04
C GLU A 667 18.54 27.53 -9.82
N LEU A 668 19.17 27.94 -10.92
CA LEU A 668 18.66 29.05 -11.72
C LEU A 668 17.35 28.63 -12.42
N PRO A 669 16.32 29.50 -12.46
CA PRO A 669 15.05 29.21 -13.12
C PRO A 669 15.15 29.24 -14.67
N PHE A 670 16.36 29.41 -15.19
CA PHE A 670 16.65 29.47 -16.62
C PHE A 670 17.94 28.70 -16.92
N GLN A 671 18.00 28.16 -18.13
CA GLN A 671 19.17 27.49 -18.66
C GLN A 671 20.17 28.53 -19.17
N LEU A 672 21.46 28.20 -19.07
CA LEU A 672 22.54 29.05 -19.52
C LEU A 672 23.43 28.29 -20.50
N GLY A 673 23.86 28.99 -21.55
CA GLY A 673 24.81 28.43 -22.51
C GLY A 673 25.69 29.48 -23.16
N VAL A 674 26.71 29.01 -23.85
CA VAL A 674 27.58 29.81 -24.70
C VAL A 674 27.67 29.12 -26.05
N ARG A 675 27.38 29.86 -27.12
CA ARG A 675 27.57 29.44 -28.50
C ARG A 675 28.73 30.21 -29.10
N MET A 676 29.71 29.48 -29.61
CA MET A 676 30.83 30.00 -30.39
C MET A 676 30.67 29.51 -31.82
N SER A 677 30.46 30.41 -32.77
CA SER A 677 30.25 30.05 -34.17
C SER A 677 31.19 30.80 -35.09
N ASP A 678 31.64 30.12 -36.15
CA ASP A 678 32.39 30.71 -37.25
C ASP A 678 31.53 30.62 -38.52
N ARG A 679 31.09 31.79 -38.99
CA ARG A 679 30.16 31.94 -40.13
C ARG A 679 30.75 31.41 -41.44
N THR A 680 32.07 31.38 -41.57
CA THR A 680 32.75 31.00 -42.82
C THR A 680 33.10 29.52 -42.85
N SER A 681 33.53 28.95 -41.73
CA SER A 681 33.83 27.52 -41.65
C SER A 681 32.63 26.63 -41.31
N GLY A 682 31.51 27.22 -40.88
CA GLY A 682 30.32 26.48 -40.44
C GLY A 682 30.60 25.63 -39.20
N ARG A 683 31.62 26.01 -38.41
CA ARG A 683 31.98 25.39 -37.14
C ARG A 683 31.19 26.04 -36.03
N GLU A 684 30.68 25.21 -35.13
CA GLU A 684 29.96 25.63 -33.95
C GLU A 684 30.47 24.85 -32.75
N PHE A 685 30.68 25.54 -31.63
CA PHE A 685 30.83 24.93 -30.33
C PHE A 685 29.77 25.51 -29.42
N ARG A 686 29.03 24.65 -28.74
CA ARG A 686 28.02 25.05 -27.76
C ARG A 686 28.31 24.32 -26.47
N PHE A 687 28.14 24.98 -25.34
CA PHE A 687 28.15 24.33 -24.03
C PHE A 687 27.23 25.09 -23.09
N GLY A 688 26.65 24.38 -22.14
CA GLY A 688 25.67 24.97 -21.22
C GLY A 688 25.21 23.99 -20.17
N ILE A 689 24.21 24.42 -19.41
CA ILE A 689 23.52 23.65 -18.38
C ILE A 689 22.02 23.70 -18.69
N GLY A 690 21.34 22.56 -18.62
CA GLY A 690 19.92 22.40 -18.92
C GLY A 690 19.65 21.29 -19.94
N GLU A 691 18.74 21.56 -20.89
CA GLU A 691 18.17 20.54 -21.77
C GLU A 691 19.09 20.19 -22.94
N GLY A 692 20.03 19.28 -22.66
CA GLY A 692 21.00 18.79 -23.62
C GLY A 692 20.39 18.04 -24.80
N ALA A 693 19.30 17.27 -24.62
CA ALA A 693 18.68 16.55 -25.73
C ALA A 693 18.18 17.50 -26.83
N LEU A 694 17.49 18.58 -26.46
CA LEU A 694 17.07 19.64 -27.38
C LEU A 694 18.26 20.43 -27.93
N ALA A 695 19.25 20.75 -27.08
CA ALA A 695 20.40 21.53 -27.50
C ALA A 695 21.33 20.80 -28.49
N LEU A 696 21.32 19.47 -28.47
CA LEU A 696 22.15 18.59 -29.30
C LEU A 696 21.44 18.09 -30.55
N SER A 697 20.11 17.92 -30.50
CA SER A 697 19.29 17.46 -31.63
C SER A 697 19.31 18.46 -32.79
N SER A 698 19.35 17.96 -34.03
CA SER A 698 19.24 18.79 -35.24
C SER A 698 17.82 18.94 -35.78
N GLN A 699 16.84 18.25 -35.20
CA GLN A 699 15.47 18.22 -35.73
C GLN A 699 14.62 19.37 -35.20
N ASP A 700 14.62 20.48 -35.92
CA ASP A 700 13.91 21.73 -35.57
C ASP A 700 12.38 21.60 -35.39
N GLY A 701 11.77 20.51 -35.86
CA GLY A 701 10.33 20.24 -35.72
C GLY A 701 9.93 19.58 -34.40
N PHE A 702 10.91 19.10 -33.61
CA PHE A 702 10.71 18.51 -32.30
C PHE A 702 11.33 19.41 -31.23
N GLY A 703 10.60 20.47 -30.89
CA GLY A 703 11.10 21.54 -30.02
C GLY A 703 10.55 21.53 -28.60
N LEU A 704 9.76 20.52 -28.21
CA LEU A 704 9.20 20.40 -26.87
C LEU A 704 10.10 19.56 -25.98
N PHE A 705 10.15 19.85 -24.67
CA PHE A 705 10.84 18.98 -23.71
C PHE A 705 10.27 17.56 -23.77
N SER A 706 8.96 17.46 -23.92
CA SER A 706 8.22 16.19 -24.00
C SER A 706 8.54 15.32 -25.22
N ASP A 707 9.06 15.90 -26.33
CA ASP A 707 9.41 15.15 -27.55
C ASP A 707 10.60 14.19 -27.32
N HIS A 708 11.54 14.58 -26.46
CA HIS A 708 12.76 13.83 -26.16
C HIS A 708 12.69 13.00 -24.87
N ARG A 709 11.57 13.03 -24.15
CA ARG A 709 11.43 12.29 -22.90
C ARG A 709 11.12 10.83 -23.14
N PRO A 710 11.75 9.91 -22.41
CA PRO A 710 11.47 8.47 -22.48
C PRO A 710 10.00 8.11 -22.27
N GLU A 711 9.29 8.85 -21.42
CA GLU A 711 7.93 8.53 -20.98
C GLU A 711 6.86 9.13 -21.90
N THR A 712 7.15 10.26 -22.56
CA THR A 712 6.13 11.03 -23.29
C THR A 712 6.37 11.18 -24.78
N GLY A 713 7.61 11.00 -25.25
CA GLY A 713 8.05 11.33 -26.61
C GLY A 713 8.86 10.22 -27.27
N GLY A 714 8.96 10.28 -28.59
CA GLY A 714 9.60 9.24 -29.41
C GLY A 714 10.89 9.70 -30.11
N VAL A 715 11.40 10.89 -29.78
CA VAL A 715 12.53 11.50 -30.49
C VAL A 715 13.81 11.28 -29.69
N ASN A 716 14.64 10.32 -30.11
CA ASN A 716 15.87 9.93 -29.40
C ASN A 716 15.74 9.96 -27.85
N PRO A 717 14.76 9.25 -27.27
CA PRO A 717 14.53 9.27 -25.83
C PRO A 717 15.72 8.79 -25.00
N VAL A 718 16.61 8.00 -25.62
CA VAL A 718 17.86 7.55 -24.98
C VAL A 718 18.81 8.71 -24.66
N LEU A 719 18.81 9.77 -25.48
CA LEU A 719 19.53 11.00 -25.15
C LEU A 719 18.81 11.79 -24.04
N GLY A 720 17.48 11.70 -23.99
CA GLY A 720 16.64 12.33 -22.97
C GLY A 720 16.97 11.93 -21.54
N PHE A 721 17.36 10.67 -21.30
CA PHE A 721 17.81 10.20 -19.98
C PHE A 721 18.99 11.00 -19.41
N ALA A 722 19.85 11.56 -20.27
CA ALA A 722 20.99 12.38 -19.85
C ALA A 722 20.78 13.88 -20.12
N SER A 723 19.54 14.34 -20.27
CA SER A 723 19.18 15.75 -20.45
C SER A 723 18.85 16.39 -19.10
N GLY A 724 19.27 17.64 -18.87
CA GLY A 724 18.98 18.41 -17.65
C GLY A 724 20.20 19.03 -16.95
N GLY A 725 21.36 18.39 -17.08
CA GLY A 725 22.61 18.84 -16.51
C GLY A 725 23.52 19.56 -17.51
N VAL A 726 24.83 19.31 -17.43
CA VAL A 726 25.81 19.95 -18.32
C VAL A 726 25.78 19.28 -19.69
N TYR A 727 25.78 20.09 -20.74
CA TYR A 727 25.91 19.63 -22.12
C TYR A 727 27.00 20.38 -22.89
N GLY A 728 27.51 19.73 -23.92
CA GLY A 728 28.50 20.29 -24.84
C GLY A 728 28.33 19.72 -26.24
N MET A 729 28.51 20.55 -27.26
CA MET A 729 28.32 20.23 -28.66
C MET A 729 29.45 20.80 -29.52
N ALA A 730 29.88 20.02 -30.50
CA ALA A 730 30.75 20.45 -31.59
C ALA A 730 30.08 20.13 -32.92
N GLY A 731 29.69 21.17 -33.66
CA GLY A 731 29.08 21.10 -34.97
C GLY A 731 30.06 21.47 -36.07
N TYR A 732 30.01 20.77 -37.20
CA TYR A 732 30.80 21.07 -38.39
C TYR A 732 30.03 20.81 -39.68
N ARG A 733 30.12 21.73 -40.65
CA ARG A 733 29.64 21.49 -42.01
C ARG A 733 30.66 20.72 -42.83
N ALA A 734 30.34 19.46 -43.14
CA ALA A 734 31.14 18.63 -44.04
C ALA A 734 30.96 18.99 -45.52
N GLY A 735 29.88 19.71 -45.85
CA GLY A 735 29.58 20.24 -47.18
C GLY A 735 28.43 21.25 -47.13
N PRO A 736 27.94 21.74 -48.28
CA PRO A 736 26.83 22.69 -48.34
C PRO A 736 25.52 22.14 -47.75
N GLN A 737 25.35 20.82 -47.81
CA GLN A 737 24.13 20.10 -47.47
C GLN A 737 24.31 19.12 -46.31
N THR A 738 25.53 18.97 -45.76
CA THR A 738 25.81 17.96 -44.71
C THR A 738 26.37 18.62 -43.46
N ARG A 739 25.71 18.39 -42.34
CA ARG A 739 26.15 18.80 -41.00
C ARG A 739 26.48 17.56 -40.16
N LEU A 740 27.55 17.67 -39.38
CA LEU A 740 27.95 16.68 -38.39
C LEU A 740 27.90 17.35 -37.02
N ASN A 741 27.20 16.74 -36.08
CA ASN A 741 27.15 17.18 -34.69
C ASN A 741 27.72 16.07 -33.80
N PHE A 742 28.55 16.44 -32.83
CA PHE A 742 29.00 15.54 -31.77
C PHE A 742 28.74 16.21 -30.43
N GLY A 743 28.16 15.48 -29.49
CA GLY A 743 27.71 16.03 -28.23
C GLY A 743 28.00 15.13 -27.04
N VAL A 744 27.99 15.75 -25.87
CA VAL A 744 27.88 15.08 -24.59
C VAL A 744 26.78 15.78 -23.80
N SER A 745 25.99 15.01 -23.07
CA SER A 745 25.01 15.50 -22.11
C SER A 745 25.12 14.71 -20.83
N THR A 746 24.80 15.33 -19.71
CA THR A 746 24.81 14.71 -18.38
C THR A 746 23.54 15.11 -17.65
N GLN A 747 23.09 14.25 -16.74
CA GLN A 747 22.00 14.54 -15.83
C GLN A 747 22.36 14.05 -14.43
N VAL A 748 22.04 14.89 -13.44
CA VAL A 748 22.06 14.54 -12.02
C VAL A 748 20.75 15.01 -11.43
N GLN A 749 19.88 14.09 -11.06
CA GLN A 749 18.57 14.41 -10.52
C GLN A 749 18.52 14.00 -9.05
N GLU A 750 18.55 15.00 -8.16
CA GLU A 750 18.26 14.85 -6.75
C GLU A 750 16.75 14.98 -6.54
N ARG A 751 16.12 13.95 -5.96
CA ARG A 751 14.67 13.90 -5.75
C ARG A 751 14.35 14.39 -4.34
N VAL A 752 14.25 15.70 -4.20
CA VAL A 752 14.00 16.39 -2.93
C VAL A 752 12.68 17.16 -3.07
N TYR A 753 11.82 17.11 -2.05
CA TYR A 753 10.65 17.97 -1.97
C TYR A 753 10.86 19.06 -0.92
N THR A 754 10.37 20.25 -1.22
CA THR A 754 10.41 21.38 -0.28
C THR A 754 9.06 21.48 0.42
N LEU A 755 9.05 21.41 1.75
CA LEU A 755 7.84 21.58 2.55
C LEU A 755 7.26 23.00 2.35
N PRO A 756 5.94 23.14 2.09
CA PRO A 756 5.30 24.45 2.06
C PRO A 756 5.57 25.19 3.37
N TRP A 757 5.84 26.50 3.29
CA TRP A 757 6.06 27.43 4.41
C TRP A 757 7.40 27.34 5.15
N SER A 758 7.94 26.14 5.40
CA SER A 758 9.23 26.01 6.11
C SER A 758 10.44 26.19 5.18
N GLY A 759 10.28 25.88 3.89
CA GLY A 759 11.41 25.83 2.95
C GLY A 759 12.40 24.70 3.27
N GLU A 760 12.02 23.77 4.16
CA GLU A 760 12.83 22.60 4.50
C GLU A 760 12.78 21.61 3.35
N GLU A 761 13.97 21.31 2.80
CA GLU A 761 14.18 20.28 1.80
C GLU A 761 14.25 18.90 2.46
N ARG A 762 13.42 17.97 2.00
CA ARG A 762 13.44 16.57 2.42
C ARG A 762 13.59 15.68 1.21
N SER A 763 14.50 14.72 1.29
CA SER A 763 14.56 13.67 0.26
C SER A 763 13.21 12.98 0.16
N VAL A 764 12.70 12.83 -1.07
CA VAL A 764 11.50 12.03 -1.34
C VAL A 764 11.79 10.55 -1.08
N LEU A 765 13.06 10.17 -1.14
CA LEU A 765 13.55 8.79 -1.04
C LEU A 765 14.76 8.73 -0.10
N ASP A 766 14.57 8.21 1.10
CA ASP A 766 15.72 7.89 1.95
C ASP A 766 16.43 6.65 1.38
N GLY A 767 17.75 6.61 1.35
CA GLY A 767 18.52 5.44 0.88
C GLY A 767 18.61 5.19 -0.65
N MET A 768 18.11 6.09 -1.51
CA MET A 768 18.38 6.07 -2.96
C MET A 768 19.44 7.09 -3.34
N ASP A 769 20.44 6.67 -4.11
CA ASP A 769 21.39 7.60 -4.71
C ASP A 769 20.70 8.45 -5.81
N PRO A 770 21.11 9.73 -5.99
CA PRO A 770 20.61 10.56 -7.07
C PRO A 770 20.76 9.88 -8.43
N TYR A 771 19.76 10.07 -9.31
CA TYR A 771 19.86 9.53 -10.66
C TYR A 771 20.99 10.23 -11.41
N GLN A 772 21.91 9.44 -11.96
CA GLN A 772 23.08 9.95 -12.69
C GLN A 772 23.21 9.25 -14.03
N ALA A 773 23.18 10.05 -15.10
CA ALA A 773 23.31 9.59 -16.46
C ALA A 773 24.25 10.49 -17.27
N SER A 774 24.93 9.89 -18.24
CA SER A 774 25.71 10.62 -19.24
C SER A 774 25.52 10.01 -20.61
N ALA A 775 25.36 10.85 -21.63
CA ALA A 775 25.19 10.41 -23.01
C ALA A 775 26.26 11.03 -23.90
N LEU A 776 26.88 10.21 -24.74
CA LEU A 776 27.66 10.64 -25.89
C LEU A 776 26.78 10.55 -27.13
N PHE A 777 26.76 11.60 -27.92
CA PHE A 777 25.89 11.73 -29.09
C PHE A 777 26.70 12.07 -30.34
N GLY A 778 26.35 11.46 -31.46
CA GLY A 778 26.88 11.80 -32.76
C GLY A 778 25.78 11.75 -33.81
N GLU A 779 25.64 12.79 -34.60
CA GLU A 779 24.60 12.90 -35.61
C GLU A 779 25.12 13.44 -36.93
N VAL A 780 24.57 12.89 -38.01
CA VAL A 780 24.77 13.34 -39.37
C VAL A 780 23.43 13.78 -39.92
N THR A 781 23.36 15.04 -40.34
CA THR A 781 22.19 15.63 -40.98
C THR A 781 22.53 15.94 -42.44
N HIS A 782 21.67 15.53 -43.37
CA HIS A 782 21.84 15.76 -44.80
C HIS A 782 20.56 16.30 -45.45
N ALA A 783 20.66 17.51 -46.01
CA ALA A 783 19.59 18.15 -46.77
C ALA A 783 19.70 17.78 -48.26
N PHE A 784 18.69 17.12 -48.82
CA PHE A 784 18.70 16.69 -50.23
C PHE A 784 18.33 17.83 -51.18
N ASP A 785 17.37 18.64 -50.76
CA ASP A 785 16.92 19.86 -51.44
C ASP A 785 16.44 20.87 -50.38
N ASN A 786 15.72 21.92 -50.81
CA ASN A 786 15.18 22.93 -49.88
C ASN A 786 13.97 22.43 -49.09
N GLY A 787 13.53 21.18 -49.25
CA GLY A 787 12.29 20.67 -48.67
C GLY A 787 12.42 19.33 -47.95
N LEU A 788 13.54 18.60 -48.05
CA LEU A 788 13.76 17.32 -47.35
C LEU A 788 15.13 17.24 -46.70
N GLU A 789 15.12 16.93 -45.40
CA GLU A 789 16.30 16.65 -44.58
C GLU A 789 16.19 15.26 -43.96
N LEU A 790 17.29 14.52 -43.96
CA LEU A 790 17.42 13.25 -43.21
C LEU A 790 18.49 13.39 -42.13
N ASN A 791 18.23 12.81 -40.98
CA ASN A 791 19.20 12.72 -39.89
C ASN A 791 19.42 11.28 -39.45
N LEU A 792 20.68 10.98 -39.12
CA LEU A 792 21.11 9.71 -38.56
C LEU A 792 21.93 10.00 -37.31
N GLY A 793 21.39 9.67 -36.16
CA GLY A 793 21.99 9.82 -34.85
C GLY A 793 22.43 8.47 -34.26
N TYR A 794 23.52 8.50 -33.49
CA TYR A 794 23.94 7.44 -32.60
C TYR A 794 24.13 8.02 -31.19
N THR A 795 23.47 7.42 -30.22
CA THR A 795 23.54 7.80 -28.80
C THR A 795 24.13 6.65 -28.00
N LEU A 796 25.10 6.95 -27.15
CA LEU A 796 25.62 6.04 -26.15
C LEU A 796 25.33 6.61 -24.76
N LEU A 797 24.33 6.04 -24.09
CA LEU A 797 23.95 6.36 -22.73
C LEU A 797 24.70 5.46 -21.74
N LEU A 798 25.16 6.04 -20.65
CA LEU A 798 25.78 5.41 -19.50
C LEU A 798 25.02 5.85 -18.25
N GLU A 799 24.49 4.88 -17.50
CA GLU A 799 23.78 5.10 -16.25
C GLU A 799 24.55 4.41 -15.11
N ASN A 800 24.75 5.09 -13.98
CA ASN A 800 25.62 4.58 -12.90
C ASN A 800 24.94 3.53 -12.00
N ALA A 801 23.65 3.73 -11.68
CA ALA A 801 22.86 2.89 -10.78
C ALA A 801 21.40 2.78 -11.28
N ALA A 802 21.24 2.68 -12.61
CA ALA A 802 19.93 2.63 -13.26
C ALA A 802 19.97 1.83 -14.56
N MET A 803 18.79 1.41 -15.02
CA MET A 803 18.57 0.77 -16.31
C MET A 803 17.39 1.43 -17.03
N LEU A 804 17.66 2.19 -18.10
CA LEU A 804 16.66 2.97 -18.84
C LEU A 804 15.83 3.85 -17.90
N GLY A 805 16.49 4.57 -17.00
CA GLY A 805 15.86 5.44 -15.99
C GLY A 805 15.27 4.70 -14.79
N ALA A 806 15.10 3.38 -14.85
CA ALA A 806 14.63 2.60 -13.72
C ALA A 806 15.74 2.50 -12.66
N GLN A 807 15.41 2.87 -11.42
CA GLN A 807 16.30 2.76 -10.26
C GLN A 807 15.66 1.85 -9.21
N GLY A 808 16.49 1.15 -8.43
CA GLY A 808 16.06 0.32 -7.31
C GLY A 808 16.92 0.55 -6.06
N THR A 809 16.44 0.10 -4.92
CA THR A 809 17.16 0.16 -3.63
C THR A 809 17.68 -1.21 -3.20
N GLY A 810 18.69 -1.19 -2.33
CA GLY A 810 19.17 -2.39 -1.63
C GLY A 810 19.53 -3.53 -2.59
N ALA A 811 18.80 -4.63 -2.46
CA ALA A 811 19.04 -5.84 -3.24
C ALA A 811 18.49 -5.80 -4.68
N PHE A 812 17.54 -4.91 -4.96
CA PHE A 812 16.98 -4.68 -6.31
C PHE A 812 17.62 -3.48 -7.00
N SER A 813 18.70 -2.94 -6.44
CA SER A 813 19.47 -1.87 -7.06
C SER A 813 20.12 -2.32 -8.38
N PHE A 814 20.21 -1.38 -9.32
CA PHE A 814 20.97 -1.55 -10.56
C PHE A 814 22.41 -1.05 -10.40
N ASP A 815 22.96 -1.14 -9.19
CA ASP A 815 24.33 -0.74 -8.87
C ASP A 815 25.33 -1.48 -9.76
N GLY A 816 26.27 -0.76 -10.37
CA GLY A 816 27.12 -1.31 -11.43
C GLY A 816 26.67 -0.85 -12.83
N GLY A 817 25.47 -0.30 -12.91
CA GLY A 817 25.04 0.55 -14.01
C GLY A 817 24.72 -0.19 -15.30
N THR A 818 24.28 0.58 -16.28
CA THR A 818 23.97 0.07 -17.61
C THR A 818 24.49 0.99 -18.70
N GLN A 819 24.65 0.40 -19.88
CA GLN A 819 25.04 1.08 -21.10
C GLN A 819 23.99 0.80 -22.18
N THR A 820 23.40 1.87 -22.73
CA THR A 820 22.43 1.77 -23.82
C THR A 820 23.00 2.40 -25.08
N SER A 821 23.08 1.60 -26.15
CA SER A 821 23.43 2.08 -27.48
C SER A 821 22.16 2.25 -28.30
N ALA A 822 21.95 3.43 -28.87
CA ALA A 822 20.78 3.73 -29.70
C ALA A 822 21.17 4.28 -31.06
N VAL A 823 20.41 3.89 -32.08
CA VAL A 823 20.43 4.49 -33.42
C VAL A 823 19.10 5.18 -33.62
N THR A 824 19.14 6.47 -33.94
CA THR A 824 17.96 7.26 -34.28
C THR A 824 18.02 7.67 -35.74
N VAL A 825 16.95 7.42 -36.47
CA VAL A 825 16.77 7.90 -37.84
C VAL A 825 15.64 8.88 -37.83
N GLY A 826 15.76 9.97 -38.58
CA GLY A 826 14.63 10.82 -38.83
C GLY A 826 14.64 11.52 -40.16
N ALA A 827 13.52 12.20 -40.40
CA ALA A 827 13.23 12.88 -41.62
C ALA A 827 12.34 14.09 -41.32
N SER A 828 12.70 15.23 -41.90
CA SER A 828 11.89 16.45 -41.81
C SER A 828 11.72 17.02 -43.20
N GLY A 829 10.55 17.58 -43.49
CA GLY A 829 10.37 18.25 -44.76
C GLY A 829 9.13 19.10 -44.89
N ASP A 830 9.22 20.08 -45.79
CA ASP A 830 8.16 21.03 -46.09
C ASP A 830 7.35 20.54 -47.29
N LEU A 831 6.05 20.39 -47.08
CA LEU A 831 5.05 20.01 -48.06
C LEU A 831 4.26 21.26 -48.53
N PRO A 832 3.56 21.17 -49.68
CA PRO A 832 2.65 22.22 -50.10
C PRO A 832 1.61 22.58 -49.03
N MET A 833 1.03 23.78 -49.13
CA MET A 833 0.00 24.29 -48.20
C MET A 833 0.52 24.56 -46.77
N ALA A 834 1.78 24.97 -46.63
CA ALA A 834 2.39 25.30 -45.33
C ALA A 834 2.30 24.15 -44.31
N VAL A 835 2.43 22.92 -44.81
CA VAL A 835 2.47 21.71 -43.99
C VAL A 835 3.92 21.27 -43.88
N ARG A 836 4.39 21.02 -42.67
CA ARG A 836 5.67 20.38 -42.39
C ARG A 836 5.41 18.99 -41.83
N PHE A 837 6.21 18.01 -42.24
CA PHE A 837 6.25 16.70 -41.60
C PHE A 837 7.59 16.52 -40.88
N ASP A 838 7.55 15.87 -39.73
CA ASP A 838 8.73 15.50 -38.96
C ASP A 838 8.54 14.06 -38.47
N ALA A 839 9.55 13.23 -38.62
CA ALA A 839 9.53 11.82 -38.23
C ALA A 839 10.84 11.45 -37.54
N SER A 840 10.74 10.65 -36.49
CA SER A 840 11.87 10.07 -35.78
C SER A 840 11.54 8.63 -35.39
N ALA A 841 12.52 7.73 -35.52
CA ALA A 841 12.45 6.38 -35.01
C ALA A 841 13.79 6.00 -34.38
N THR A 842 13.74 5.39 -33.20
CA THR A 842 14.91 4.99 -32.40
C THR A 842 14.85 3.50 -32.13
N LEU A 843 15.98 2.82 -32.30
CA LEU A 843 16.23 1.45 -31.86
C LEU A 843 17.38 1.46 -30.86
N ALA A 844 17.19 0.88 -29.69
CA ALA A 844 18.16 0.85 -28.61
C ALA A 844 18.41 -0.56 -28.09
N ILE A 845 19.64 -0.82 -27.63
CA ILE A 845 20.04 -2.06 -26.98
C ILE A 845 20.76 -1.71 -25.68
N THR A 846 20.27 -2.25 -24.56
CA THR A 846 20.83 -2.03 -23.22
C THR A 846 21.67 -3.22 -22.78
N ARG A 847 22.80 -2.95 -22.13
CA ARG A 847 23.74 -3.95 -21.61
C ARG A 847 24.24 -3.56 -20.23
N THR A 848 24.66 -4.54 -19.46
CA THR A 848 25.36 -4.35 -18.17
C THR A 848 26.51 -5.33 -18.05
N ASN A 849 27.49 -5.02 -17.20
CA ASN A 849 28.53 -5.96 -16.78
C ASN A 849 28.10 -6.78 -15.54
N GLY A 850 26.86 -6.60 -15.08
CA GLY A 850 26.29 -7.25 -13.90
C GLY A 850 25.94 -6.22 -12.83
N PHE A 851 24.88 -6.51 -12.06
CA PHE A 851 24.48 -5.68 -10.94
C PHE A 851 25.19 -6.14 -9.66
N SER A 852 25.50 -5.18 -8.79
CA SER A 852 26.34 -5.39 -7.60
C SER A 852 25.63 -6.19 -6.52
N SER A 853 24.30 -6.24 -6.53
CA SER A 853 23.51 -7.02 -5.57
C SER A 853 23.62 -8.53 -5.78
N GLY A 854 23.89 -8.98 -7.02
CA GLY A 854 23.92 -10.40 -7.41
C GLY A 854 22.53 -11.08 -7.41
N VAL A 855 21.47 -10.34 -7.07
CA VAL A 855 20.08 -10.85 -7.04
C VAL A 855 19.45 -10.80 -8.41
N LEU A 856 19.69 -9.70 -9.13
CA LEU A 856 19.26 -9.51 -10.49
C LEU A 856 20.45 -9.69 -11.43
N GLU A 857 20.22 -10.41 -12.52
CA GLU A 857 21.18 -10.54 -13.60
C GLU A 857 20.47 -10.34 -14.94
N LEU A 858 21.08 -9.57 -15.83
CA LEU A 858 20.55 -9.42 -17.18
C LEU A 858 20.85 -10.67 -18.01
N GLN A 859 19.83 -11.51 -18.18
CA GLN A 859 19.92 -12.75 -18.95
C GLN A 859 19.81 -12.49 -20.46
N GLU A 860 18.93 -11.58 -20.88
CA GLU A 860 18.79 -11.15 -22.26
C GLU A 860 18.80 -9.62 -22.34
N SER A 861 19.68 -9.07 -23.20
CA SER A 861 19.80 -7.62 -23.40
C SER A 861 18.48 -7.01 -23.85
N PRO A 862 17.95 -5.96 -23.17
CA PRO A 862 16.72 -5.33 -23.55
C PRO A 862 16.88 -4.65 -24.90
N VAL A 863 15.93 -4.90 -25.80
CA VAL A 863 15.79 -4.20 -27.07
C VAL A 863 14.61 -3.26 -26.94
N SER A 864 14.85 -1.97 -27.15
CA SER A 864 13.82 -0.95 -27.01
C SER A 864 13.63 -0.18 -28.31
N THR A 865 12.38 0.22 -28.59
CA THR A 865 12.05 1.06 -29.72
C THR A 865 11.25 2.28 -29.28
N ALA A 866 11.37 3.37 -30.04
CA ALA A 866 10.54 4.55 -29.89
C ALA A 866 10.32 5.17 -31.27
N PHE A 867 9.19 5.82 -31.49
CA PHE A 867 9.01 6.62 -32.69
C PHE A 867 8.04 7.78 -32.46
N GLN A 868 8.20 8.80 -33.27
CA GLN A 868 7.29 9.92 -33.31
C GLN A 868 7.12 10.42 -34.74
N LEU A 869 5.86 10.57 -35.15
CA LEU A 869 5.48 11.20 -36.41
C LEU A 869 4.66 12.44 -36.07
N SER A 870 5.07 13.60 -36.56
CA SER A 870 4.35 14.85 -36.39
C SER A 870 4.08 15.51 -37.73
N MET A 871 2.89 16.07 -37.89
CA MET A 871 2.54 16.95 -38.99
C MET A 871 2.09 18.30 -38.42
N THR A 872 2.75 19.36 -38.85
CA THR A 872 2.44 20.73 -38.41
C THR A 872 1.96 21.53 -39.60
N ARG A 873 0.73 22.07 -39.52
CA ARG A 873 0.19 22.98 -40.52
C ARG A 873 0.11 24.38 -39.95
N GLN A 874 0.74 25.34 -40.62
CA GLN A 874 0.53 26.75 -40.36
C GLN A 874 -0.65 27.30 -41.18
N GLY A 875 -1.35 28.31 -40.66
CA GLY A 875 -2.37 29.02 -41.42
C GLY A 875 -3.65 28.20 -41.66
N LEU A 876 -4.22 27.64 -40.59
CA LEU A 876 -5.44 26.84 -40.60
C LEU A 876 -6.71 27.72 -40.60
N VAL A 877 -6.85 28.57 -39.59
CA VAL A 877 -7.99 29.49 -39.38
C VAL A 877 -7.56 30.94 -39.63
N GLY A 878 -6.37 31.32 -39.16
CA GLY A 878 -5.75 32.63 -39.42
C GLY A 878 -4.30 32.50 -39.87
N ASP A 879 -3.73 33.52 -40.52
CA ASP A 879 -2.41 33.43 -41.19
C ASP A 879 -1.20 33.15 -40.26
N ARG A 880 -1.41 33.11 -38.94
CA ARG A 880 -0.37 32.97 -37.91
C ARG A 880 -0.60 31.81 -36.94
N ASP A 881 -1.70 31.07 -37.07
CA ASP A 881 -1.97 29.91 -36.22
C ASP A 881 -1.19 28.67 -36.70
N ALA A 882 -1.11 27.66 -35.83
CA ALA A 882 -0.59 26.36 -36.20
C ALA A 882 -1.38 25.22 -35.52
N LEU A 883 -1.47 24.10 -36.23
CA LEU A 883 -2.00 22.83 -35.73
C LEU A 883 -0.93 21.75 -35.91
N ARG A 884 -0.53 21.09 -34.83
CA ARG A 884 0.34 19.92 -34.83
C ARG A 884 -0.49 18.68 -34.49
N VAL A 885 -0.35 17.64 -35.29
CA VAL A 885 -0.90 16.31 -35.02
C VAL A 885 0.25 15.33 -34.95
N SER A 886 0.30 14.54 -33.88
CA SER A 886 1.38 13.60 -33.62
C SER A 886 0.84 12.19 -33.35
N VAL A 887 1.59 11.18 -33.83
CA VAL A 887 1.46 9.79 -33.38
C VAL A 887 2.78 9.44 -32.69
N ILE A 888 2.69 9.00 -31.43
CA ILE A 888 3.84 8.89 -30.54
C ILE A 888 3.86 7.49 -29.92
N GLN A 889 4.97 6.80 -30.07
CA GLN A 889 5.35 5.66 -29.24
C GLN A 889 6.57 6.08 -28.42
N PRO A 890 6.42 6.28 -27.10
CA PRO A 890 7.54 6.51 -26.21
C PRO A 890 8.51 5.32 -26.20
N LEU A 891 9.60 5.42 -25.43
CA LEU A 891 10.55 4.33 -25.35
C LEU A 891 9.87 3.09 -24.75
N HIS A 892 9.81 2.02 -25.52
CA HIS A 892 9.17 0.78 -25.14
C HIS A 892 10.16 -0.37 -25.27
N VAL A 893 10.25 -1.24 -24.27
CA VAL A 893 11.06 -2.47 -24.29
C VAL A 893 10.27 -3.55 -25.03
N GLU A 894 10.76 -3.95 -26.21
CA GLU A 894 10.13 -4.99 -27.05
C GLU A 894 10.47 -6.40 -26.58
N SER A 895 11.66 -6.56 -26.02
CA SER A 895 12.14 -7.84 -25.49
C SER A 895 13.27 -7.61 -24.49
N GLY A 896 13.45 -8.56 -23.59
CA GLY A 896 14.53 -8.59 -22.60
C GLY A 896 14.18 -9.58 -21.50
N ALA A 897 15.16 -9.95 -20.69
CA ALA A 897 14.91 -10.83 -19.56
C ALA A 897 15.90 -10.57 -18.42
N LEU A 898 15.37 -10.46 -17.21
CA LEU A 898 16.12 -10.47 -15.97
C LEU A 898 16.01 -11.85 -15.33
N ARG A 899 17.11 -12.34 -14.74
CA ARG A 899 17.09 -13.49 -13.85
C ARG A 899 17.10 -12.98 -12.42
N TYR A 900 16.06 -13.32 -11.67
CA TYR A 900 15.99 -13.12 -10.23
C TYR A 900 16.48 -14.39 -9.53
N THR A 901 17.48 -14.27 -8.66
CA THR A 901 18.01 -15.40 -7.88
C THR A 901 18.00 -15.08 -6.40
N SER A 902 17.27 -15.89 -5.63
CA SER A 902 17.13 -15.74 -4.18
C SER A 902 16.99 -17.10 -3.49
N ALA A 903 17.25 -17.13 -2.19
CA ALA A 903 16.90 -18.26 -1.36
C ALA A 903 15.38 -18.25 -1.08
N ARG A 904 14.78 -19.43 -1.15
CA ARG A 904 13.39 -19.69 -0.79
C ARG A 904 13.33 -20.91 0.12
N ILE A 905 12.27 -21.04 0.90
CA ILE A 905 12.05 -22.24 1.71
C ILE A 905 11.71 -23.42 0.78
N THR A 906 12.51 -24.48 0.85
CA THR A 906 12.30 -25.75 0.14
C THR A 906 11.59 -26.79 0.99
N ASP A 907 11.70 -26.70 2.31
CA ASP A 907 10.97 -27.54 3.27
C ASP A 907 10.28 -26.68 4.33
N ARG A 908 8.94 -26.73 4.33
CA ARG A 908 8.09 -25.93 5.22
C ARG A 908 8.03 -26.45 6.67
N GLU A 909 8.41 -27.71 6.91
CA GLU A 909 8.46 -28.26 8.27
C GLU A 909 9.75 -27.85 8.99
N THR A 910 10.87 -27.85 8.27
CA THR A 910 12.20 -27.60 8.85
C THR A 910 12.73 -26.19 8.64
N GLY A 911 12.16 -25.43 7.69
CA GLY A 911 12.67 -24.12 7.29
C GLY A 911 13.93 -24.21 6.42
N GLU A 912 14.25 -25.39 5.87
CA GLU A 912 15.41 -25.53 4.98
C GLU A 912 15.26 -24.61 3.76
N MET A 913 16.29 -23.81 3.51
CA MET A 913 16.36 -22.89 2.38
C MET A 913 17.12 -23.49 1.20
N GLY A 914 16.62 -23.25 -0.01
CA GLY A 914 17.29 -23.56 -1.26
C GLY A 914 17.32 -22.36 -2.19
N VAL A 915 18.35 -22.27 -3.02
CA VAL A 915 18.49 -21.20 -4.01
C VAL A 915 17.65 -21.52 -5.24
N THR A 916 16.80 -20.57 -5.62
CA THR A 916 15.96 -20.65 -6.80
C THR A 916 16.26 -19.48 -7.73
N SER A 917 16.13 -19.71 -9.04
CA SER A 917 16.24 -18.68 -10.05
C SER A 917 14.99 -18.65 -10.91
N GLU A 918 14.45 -17.46 -11.13
CA GLU A 918 13.30 -17.20 -11.98
C GLU A 918 13.71 -16.23 -13.09
N THR A 919 13.12 -16.38 -14.27
CA THR A 919 13.34 -15.47 -15.40
C THR A 919 12.13 -14.55 -15.54
N TRP A 920 12.34 -13.27 -15.27
CA TRP A 920 11.37 -12.20 -15.48
C TRP A 920 11.56 -11.64 -16.88
N ARG A 921 10.52 -11.74 -17.71
CA ARG A 921 10.53 -11.19 -19.06
C ARG A 921 10.22 -9.70 -18.99
N LEU A 922 10.94 -8.94 -19.79
CA LEU A 922 10.74 -7.50 -19.89
C LEU A 922 9.89 -7.20 -21.13
N GLY A 923 8.94 -6.29 -20.98
CA GLY A 923 8.05 -5.84 -22.04
C GLY A 923 6.59 -6.11 -21.70
N GLY A 924 5.72 -5.18 -22.09
CA GLY A 924 4.27 -5.25 -21.88
C GLY A 924 3.53 -4.87 -23.14
N GLU A 925 2.31 -4.36 -23.01
CA GLU A 925 1.62 -3.82 -24.17
C GLU A 925 2.29 -2.54 -24.67
N ARG A 926 2.40 -2.42 -25.99
CA ARG A 926 3.03 -1.27 -26.62
C ARG A 926 2.15 -0.03 -26.45
N PRO A 927 2.64 1.04 -25.79
CA PRO A 927 1.88 2.25 -25.65
C PRO A 927 1.90 3.03 -26.98
N LEU A 928 0.74 3.45 -27.45
CA LEU A 928 0.63 4.30 -28.64
C LEU A 928 -0.28 5.48 -28.33
N PHE A 929 0.19 6.68 -28.60
CA PHE A 929 -0.57 7.91 -28.36
C PHE A 929 -0.86 8.66 -29.66
N ALA A 930 -2.04 9.25 -29.75
CA ALA A 930 -2.35 10.31 -30.69
C ALA A 930 -2.44 11.64 -29.95
N GLU A 931 -1.79 12.67 -30.46
CA GLU A 931 -1.77 13.98 -29.84
C GLU A 931 -2.11 15.06 -30.87
N VAL A 932 -2.89 16.05 -30.45
CA VAL A 932 -3.27 17.21 -31.25
C VAL A 932 -2.98 18.45 -30.42
N MET A 933 -2.25 19.39 -31.00
CA MET A 933 -1.95 20.69 -30.40
C MET A 933 -2.34 21.80 -31.36
N TYR A 934 -2.99 22.83 -30.86
CA TYR A 934 -3.39 24.01 -31.63
C TYR A 934 -2.90 25.27 -30.91
N GLY A 935 -2.37 26.21 -31.66
CA GLY A 935 -1.86 27.47 -31.15
C GLY A 935 -2.25 28.63 -32.04
N THR A 936 -2.68 29.74 -31.46
CA THR A 936 -3.02 30.95 -32.21
C THR A 936 -2.72 32.24 -31.45
N PRO A 937 -2.08 33.23 -32.09
CA PRO A 937 -1.95 34.57 -31.50
C PRO A 937 -3.28 35.33 -31.66
N LEU A 938 -3.70 35.96 -30.57
CA LEU A 938 -4.85 36.85 -30.46
C LEU A 938 -4.37 38.30 -30.28
N PHE A 939 -5.25 39.27 -30.56
CA PHE A 939 -5.02 40.71 -30.31
C PHE A 939 -3.65 41.22 -30.79
N ASP A 940 -3.38 41.07 -32.09
CA ASP A 940 -2.12 41.47 -32.77
C ASP A 940 -0.84 40.82 -32.24
N GLY A 941 -0.97 39.72 -31.46
CA GLY A 941 0.15 38.97 -30.88
C GLY A 941 0.39 39.22 -29.39
N SER A 942 -0.36 40.13 -28.76
CA SER A 942 -0.26 40.41 -27.32
C SER A 942 -0.84 39.32 -26.43
N THR A 943 -1.62 38.40 -27.00
CA THR A 943 -2.19 37.25 -26.30
C THR A 943 -1.99 36.01 -27.14
N GLN A 944 -1.76 34.85 -26.54
CA GLN A 944 -1.72 33.57 -27.23
C GLN A 944 -2.68 32.58 -26.59
N LEU A 945 -3.38 31.82 -27.43
CA LEU A 945 -4.21 30.69 -27.01
C LEU A 945 -3.55 29.41 -27.50
N SER A 946 -3.27 28.48 -26.58
CA SER A 946 -2.84 27.12 -26.88
C SER A 946 -3.88 26.12 -26.37
N MET A 947 -4.05 25.02 -27.09
CA MET A 947 -4.93 23.92 -26.73
C MET A 947 -4.24 22.61 -27.09
N TYR A 948 -4.42 21.57 -26.28
CA TYR A 948 -3.98 20.23 -26.63
C TYR A 948 -4.99 19.16 -26.23
N SER A 949 -4.88 18.01 -26.90
CA SER A 949 -5.57 16.77 -26.54
C SER A 949 -4.66 15.60 -26.88
N ARG A 950 -4.47 14.67 -25.94
CA ARG A 950 -3.74 13.42 -26.12
C ARG A 950 -4.66 12.25 -25.83
N PHE A 951 -4.59 11.22 -26.66
CA PHE A 951 -5.39 10.01 -26.60
C PHE A 951 -4.45 8.82 -26.52
N GLU A 952 -4.66 7.93 -25.57
CA GLU A 952 -4.00 6.62 -25.55
C GLU A 952 -4.79 5.67 -26.46
N LEU A 953 -4.12 5.12 -27.48
CA LEU A 953 -4.72 4.24 -28.48
C LEU A 953 -4.57 2.76 -28.10
N THR A 954 -3.45 2.40 -27.45
CA THR A 954 -3.11 1.07 -26.95
C THR A 954 -2.15 1.21 -25.77
N GLY A 955 -2.13 0.25 -24.85
CA GLY A 955 -1.24 0.24 -23.68
C GLY A 955 -1.89 -0.41 -22.45
N ASP A 956 -1.09 -0.78 -21.46
CA ASP A 956 -1.55 -1.48 -20.25
C ASP A 956 -2.54 -0.65 -19.41
N GLN A 957 -2.52 0.69 -19.55
CA GLN A 957 -3.45 1.63 -18.88
C GLN A 957 -4.78 1.80 -19.63
N ALA A 958 -4.91 1.32 -20.87
CA ALA A 958 -6.13 1.45 -21.65
C ALA A 958 -7.34 0.70 -21.06
N ASN A 959 -7.11 -0.20 -20.10
CA ASN A 959 -8.14 -0.97 -19.38
C ASN A 959 -8.47 -0.42 -17.97
N GLY A 960 -7.85 0.69 -17.52
CA GLY A 960 -8.06 1.29 -16.19
C GLY A 960 -8.95 2.55 -16.22
N ASP A 961 -9.62 2.83 -15.09
CA ASP A 961 -10.66 3.86 -14.90
C ASP A 961 -10.22 5.34 -15.08
N VAL A 962 -8.96 5.61 -15.42
CA VAL A 962 -8.49 6.96 -15.76
C VAL A 962 -8.65 7.16 -17.27
N SER A 963 -9.56 8.06 -17.66
CA SER A 963 -9.93 8.30 -19.05
C SER A 963 -8.70 8.36 -19.98
N GLY A 964 -8.64 7.50 -21.01
CA GLY A 964 -7.59 7.47 -22.05
C GLY A 964 -7.51 8.72 -22.94
N ILE A 965 -7.93 9.88 -22.41
CA ILE A 965 -7.94 11.19 -23.04
C ILE A 965 -7.52 12.22 -22.00
N THR A 966 -6.45 12.97 -22.28
CA THR A 966 -6.06 14.16 -21.52
C THR A 966 -6.13 15.37 -22.43
N ALA A 967 -6.87 16.41 -22.03
CA ALA A 967 -6.97 17.64 -22.80
C ALA A 967 -6.79 18.87 -21.91
N GLY A 968 -6.26 19.94 -22.50
CA GLY A 968 -5.97 21.19 -21.79
C GLY A 968 -5.95 22.38 -22.73
N TRP A 969 -5.97 23.57 -22.15
CA TRP A 969 -5.79 24.83 -22.87
C TRP A 969 -5.12 25.87 -21.97
N ARG A 970 -4.45 26.85 -22.57
CA ARG A 970 -3.88 28.01 -21.89
C ARG A 970 -4.08 29.28 -22.69
N LEU A 971 -4.32 30.36 -21.98
CA LEU A 971 -4.32 31.72 -22.51
C LEU A 971 -3.18 32.49 -21.84
N SER A 972 -2.17 32.92 -22.61
CA SER A 972 -1.09 33.80 -22.13
C SER A 972 -1.30 35.22 -22.65
N HIS A 973 -0.98 36.22 -21.83
CA HIS A 973 -1.05 37.63 -22.21
C HIS A 973 0.25 38.31 -21.80
N GLU A 974 0.92 38.95 -22.75
CA GLU A 974 2.08 39.80 -22.49
C GLU A 974 1.59 41.21 -22.13
N PHE A 975 1.96 41.68 -20.94
CA PHE A 975 1.62 43.01 -20.42
C PHE A 975 2.67 44.07 -20.75
#